data_AF-A0A936T7W1-F1
#
_entry.id   AF-A0A936T7W1-F1
#
_cell.length_a   1.000
_cell.length_b   1.000
_cell.length_c   1.000
_cell.angle_alpha   90.00
_cell.angle_beta   90.00
_cell.angle_gamma   90.00
#
_symmetry.space_group_name_H-M   'P 1'
#
loop_
_entity.id
_entity.type
_entity.pdbx_description
1 polymer ?
#
loop_
_entity_poly.entity_id
_entity_poly.type
_entity_poly.pdbx_seq_one_letter_code
_entity_poly.pdbx_strand_id
1 'polypeptide(L)'
;MRTSLLFFFVCSCITAFAQGVPRNAAGSPVAPGAVPTSGSPDTARIRSEHGWYLSPHGTLRVLVLFAEVVYDKDPARDPQPDGAAHWPKGRLPLWKDEVFDPQPLPVPKAMVTRYYHDISLGRYTVLGDHVDQLLRLRQSEHGDLRSANDLSRAAVAEANKLGALRTAHRLSVADFDLWKDGRTPGVAKEAGPDGPHSYDHVMLILRNSGLTHGQGSTDPGSSGALYGYESDTQSRFGGMNALPFEILKHEFNHLLLGGNNFHSGGGNASNFQSHFIPLQGGHSMMGAASSALLTCSGWDRDRLGWRADGAPYRINARTTDGRWTDGDLDPAEGDTGVYVLRDFVTTGDAIRIRLPYLPADVHPQWLWLENHLGFARNGSPTDRFHWEADSRCIDPVEPGVFALVQVAHEERAGKDTYQGHADYLRAVPATGLFDLELRGDTLSTDCPFGGGRSMPFFADSRDANPLSGGHELELPVYDRNGDGRLDRREHYIPGTRIVDGRTTEEAVFFGRPEHAFRMIGNRALGLATNPGTANLMTLVSAGGKALHKGGAPDARLVVLNGLRVELLAQAADGAATVRVRTDDNVVDREVRWCADSIVLPPLRGRGGVGLSVEAGARLLLDRSATPTRVDRPEEADGRTWFSAPTRFVVTTGATLLVRSSASLELVRASELHVLSGATLRLEPGARVQLDRSSRIVLHGDAVLELPAEERQRLEKRGRIERREGQ
;
A
#
# COMPACT_ATOMS: atom_id res chain seq x y z
N MET A 1 10.26 40.15 -14.56
CA MET A 1 10.62 38.77 -14.96
C MET A 1 11.79 38.31 -14.11
N ARG A 2 11.52 37.72 -12.95
CA ARG A 2 12.52 37.05 -12.09
C ARG A 2 11.89 35.74 -11.65
N THR A 3 12.40 34.67 -12.22
CA THR A 3 12.16 33.27 -11.89
C THR A 3 12.80 33.01 -10.53
N SER A 4 11.98 32.84 -9.50
CA SER A 4 12.43 32.27 -8.22
C SER A 4 12.08 30.79 -8.23
N LEU A 5 13.11 29.96 -8.38
CA LEU A 5 13.10 28.53 -8.11
C LEU A 5 12.52 28.29 -6.70
N LEU A 6 11.49 27.45 -6.59
CA LEU A 6 11.10 26.81 -5.35
C LEU A 6 11.46 25.33 -5.46
N PHE A 7 12.64 24.98 -4.94
CA PHE A 7 13.07 23.60 -4.70
C PHE A 7 12.86 23.27 -3.22
N PHE A 8 12.58 21.99 -2.95
CA PHE A 8 12.19 21.35 -1.67
C PHE A 8 10.68 21.17 -1.44
N PHE A 9 10.06 20.28 -2.21
CA PHE A 9 9.03 19.39 -1.67
C PHE A 9 9.71 18.19 -1.01
N VAL A 10 10.37 18.41 0.12
CA VAL A 10 10.44 17.35 1.14
C VAL A 10 9.07 17.38 1.77
N CYS A 11 8.30 16.31 1.59
CA CYS A 11 7.06 16.09 2.31
C CYS A 11 7.39 16.11 3.81
N SER A 12 7.36 17.29 4.40
CA SER A 12 7.43 17.49 5.83
C SER A 12 6.05 17.17 6.36
N CYS A 13 5.67 15.88 6.36
CA CYS A 13 4.66 15.34 7.29
C CYS A 13 5.19 15.34 8.73
N ILE A 14 6.06 16.30 9.06
CA ILE A 14 6.77 16.42 10.32
C ILE A 14 5.94 17.37 11.18
N THR A 15 5.41 16.80 12.27
CA THR A 15 4.55 17.39 13.32
C THR A 15 3.02 17.28 13.15
N ALA A 16 2.53 16.08 12.80
CA ALA A 16 1.34 15.60 13.51
C ALA A 16 1.80 15.03 14.85
N PHE A 17 1.25 15.55 15.97
CA PHE A 17 1.50 15.01 17.31
C PHE A 17 1.31 13.50 17.30
N ALA A 18 2.33 12.75 17.76
CA ALA A 18 2.16 11.35 18.10
C ALA A 18 1.11 11.25 19.20
N GLN A 19 -0.14 10.96 18.85
CA GLN A 19 -1.13 10.54 19.83
C GLN A 19 -0.70 9.15 20.31
N GLY A 20 -0.39 9.09 21.61
CA GLY A 20 0.23 7.95 22.25
C GLY A 20 -0.63 6.70 22.25
N VAL A 21 0.04 5.58 22.55
CA VAL A 21 -0.49 4.26 22.90
C VAL A 21 -1.89 4.35 23.53
N PRO A 22 -2.89 3.57 23.07
CA PRO A 22 -4.23 3.58 23.65
C PRO A 22 -4.14 3.34 25.15
N ARG A 23 -4.59 4.34 25.91
CA ARG A 23 -4.74 4.27 27.35
C ARG A 23 -6.18 3.84 27.64
N ASN A 24 -6.37 3.05 28.69
CA ASN A 24 -7.73 2.76 29.17
C ASN A 24 -8.42 4.06 29.64
N ALA A 25 -9.71 3.98 29.97
CA ALA A 25 -10.48 5.12 30.51
C ALA A 25 -9.88 5.77 31.78
N ALA A 26 -8.86 5.15 32.38
CA ALA A 26 -8.11 5.64 33.53
C ALA A 26 -6.68 6.12 33.19
N GLY A 27 -6.31 6.28 31.91
CA GLY A 27 -5.06 6.92 31.51
C GLY A 27 -3.78 6.07 31.65
N SER A 28 -3.89 4.74 31.83
CA SER A 28 -2.74 3.83 31.99
C SER A 28 -2.39 3.04 30.72
N PRO A 29 -1.10 2.76 30.44
CA PRO A 29 -0.69 1.94 29.29
C PRO A 29 -1.06 0.46 29.47
N VAL A 30 -1.57 -0.16 28.40
CA VAL A 30 -1.94 -1.59 28.38
C VAL A 30 -0.67 -2.44 28.22
N ALA A 31 -0.43 -3.35 29.17
CA ALA A 31 0.69 -4.31 29.10
C ALA A 31 0.34 -5.50 28.18
N PRO A 32 1.31 -6.05 27.42
CA PRO A 32 1.08 -7.22 26.58
C PRO A 32 1.17 -8.50 27.42
N GLY A 33 0.10 -9.29 27.44
CA GLY A 33 0.13 -10.66 27.95
C GLY A 33 -0.95 -10.96 29.00
N ALA A 34 -2.17 -11.25 28.56
CA ALA A 34 -3.11 -12.10 29.28
C ALA A 34 -4.13 -12.70 28.29
N VAL A 35 -4.27 -14.02 28.33
CA VAL A 35 -5.26 -14.81 27.58
C VAL A 35 -6.67 -14.35 27.98
N PRO A 36 -7.58 -14.04 27.04
CA PRO A 36 -8.88 -13.49 27.40
C PRO A 36 -9.82 -14.59 27.92
N THR A 37 -10.28 -14.42 29.15
CA THR A 37 -11.46 -15.10 29.69
C THR A 37 -12.69 -14.25 29.38
N SER A 38 -13.72 -14.90 28.81
CA SER A 38 -15.09 -14.44 28.55
C SER A 38 -15.26 -13.03 27.94
N GLY A 39 -15.52 -12.97 26.64
CA GLY A 39 -15.86 -11.74 25.92
C GLY A 39 -17.09 -11.03 26.52
N SER A 40 -16.94 -9.74 26.79
CA SER A 40 -18.05 -8.84 27.08
C SER A 40 -19.00 -8.78 25.87
N PRO A 41 -20.33 -8.81 26.06
CA PRO A 41 -21.31 -8.78 24.97
C PRO A 41 -21.24 -7.54 24.07
N ASP A 42 -20.52 -6.48 24.45
CA ASP A 42 -20.35 -5.27 23.63
C ASP A 42 -19.37 -5.42 22.46
N THR A 43 -18.39 -6.33 22.51
CA THR A 43 -17.40 -6.44 21.40
C THR A 43 -18.00 -7.06 20.13
N ALA A 44 -19.14 -7.76 20.25
CA ALA A 44 -19.85 -8.34 19.09
C ALA A 44 -20.48 -7.29 18.16
N ARG A 45 -20.57 -6.01 18.60
CA ARG A 45 -21.19 -4.91 17.83
C ARG A 45 -20.20 -4.12 16.95
N ILE A 46 -18.90 -4.21 17.22
CA ILE A 46 -17.87 -3.48 16.49
C ILE A 46 -17.56 -4.22 15.19
N ARG A 47 -17.77 -3.57 14.05
CA ARG A 47 -17.44 -4.07 12.70
C ARG A 47 -16.87 -2.96 11.83
N SER A 48 -15.93 -3.32 10.96
CA SER A 48 -15.31 -2.36 10.04
C SER A 48 -16.27 -1.79 9.00
N GLU A 49 -17.25 -2.60 8.57
CA GLU A 49 -18.31 -2.21 7.64
C GLU A 49 -19.15 -1.06 8.16
N HIS A 50 -19.14 -0.81 9.47
CA HIS A 50 -19.88 0.31 10.05
C HIS A 50 -19.06 1.62 10.10
N GLY A 51 -17.84 1.61 9.55
CA GLY A 51 -16.91 2.73 9.55
C GLY A 51 -16.38 3.07 10.94
N TRP A 52 -15.38 3.94 11.01
CA TRP A 52 -14.79 4.37 12.28
C TRP A 52 -15.73 5.34 12.99
N TYR A 53 -15.66 6.64 12.69
CA TYR A 53 -16.55 7.66 13.25
C TYR A 53 -17.71 8.01 12.32
N LEU A 54 -17.52 7.90 11.00
CA LEU A 54 -18.57 8.15 10.02
C LEU A 54 -19.13 6.85 9.44
N SER A 55 -20.39 6.88 9.03
CA SER A 55 -20.98 5.81 8.23
C SER A 55 -20.29 5.75 6.85
N PRO A 56 -19.82 4.58 6.39
CA PRO A 56 -19.32 4.40 5.04
C PRO A 56 -20.45 4.05 4.06
N HIS A 57 -21.71 4.26 4.43
CA HIS A 57 -22.88 3.87 3.65
C HIS A 57 -23.90 5.00 3.59
N GLY A 58 -24.78 4.98 2.59
CA GLY A 58 -25.85 5.95 2.42
C GLY A 58 -25.33 7.32 1.98
N THR A 59 -25.94 8.39 2.49
CA THR A 59 -25.59 9.77 2.12
C THR A 59 -25.11 10.53 3.34
N LEU A 60 -23.98 11.20 3.22
CA LEU A 60 -23.48 12.17 4.18
C LEU A 60 -23.37 13.53 3.49
N ARG A 61 -23.65 14.63 4.20
CA ARG A 61 -23.48 15.97 3.66
C ARG A 61 -22.53 16.80 4.51
N VAL A 62 -21.46 17.30 3.89
CA VAL A 62 -20.42 18.09 4.53
C VAL A 62 -20.76 19.58 4.48
N LEU A 63 -20.70 20.28 5.62
CA LEU A 63 -20.70 21.74 5.64
C LEU A 63 -19.27 22.25 5.46
N VAL A 64 -19.03 23.00 4.37
CA VAL A 64 -17.70 23.54 4.05
C VAL A 64 -17.57 25.01 4.46
N LEU A 65 -16.53 25.31 5.23
CA LEU A 65 -16.10 26.65 5.59
C LEU A 65 -14.84 27.00 4.78
N PHE A 66 -14.92 28.05 3.97
CA PHE A 66 -13.73 28.64 3.35
C PHE A 66 -13.23 29.80 4.19
N ALA A 67 -11.95 29.79 4.54
CA ALA A 67 -11.35 30.83 5.35
C ALA A 67 -10.00 31.31 4.80
N GLU A 68 -9.68 32.58 5.08
CA GLU A 68 -8.39 33.21 4.81
C GLU A 68 -7.83 33.75 6.12
N VAL A 69 -6.59 33.40 6.46
CA VAL A 69 -5.87 34.10 7.52
C VAL A 69 -5.38 35.45 6.99
N VAL A 70 -5.74 36.51 7.70
CA VAL A 70 -5.34 37.88 7.40
C VAL A 70 -4.21 38.27 8.37
N TYR A 71 -2.98 38.27 7.86
CA TYR A 71 -1.78 38.69 8.61
C TYR A 71 -1.68 40.21 8.73
N ASP A 72 -2.64 40.82 9.43
CA ASP A 72 -2.72 42.26 9.62
C ASP A 72 -1.73 42.82 10.67
N LYS A 73 -1.19 41.97 11.55
CA LYS A 73 -0.09 42.33 12.46
C LYS A 73 1.28 42.05 11.86
N ASP A 74 1.45 40.91 11.19
CA ASP A 74 2.73 40.49 10.61
C ASP A 74 2.63 40.19 9.09
N PRO A 75 2.44 41.19 8.21
CA PRO A 75 2.21 40.96 6.77
C PRO A 75 3.32 40.16 6.06
N ALA A 76 4.55 40.23 6.57
CA ALA A 76 5.69 39.48 6.04
C ALA A 76 5.56 37.95 6.21
N ARG A 77 4.61 37.48 7.05
CA ARG A 77 4.30 36.05 7.21
C ARG A 77 3.25 35.54 6.23
N ASP A 78 2.62 36.42 5.43
CA ASP A 78 1.64 36.01 4.43
C ASP A 78 2.34 35.21 3.30
N PRO A 79 2.06 33.91 3.15
CA PRO A 79 2.73 33.10 2.14
C PRO A 79 2.22 33.37 0.71
N GLN A 80 1.06 34.03 0.56
CA GLN A 80 0.51 34.44 -0.74
C GLN A 80 -0.09 35.85 -0.64
N PRO A 81 0.75 36.90 -0.49
CA PRO A 81 0.30 38.26 -0.19
C PRO A 81 -0.62 38.87 -1.26
N ASP A 82 -0.47 38.43 -2.50
CA ASP A 82 -1.26 38.88 -3.66
C ASP A 82 -2.40 37.92 -4.04
N GLY A 83 -2.55 36.81 -3.30
CA GLY A 83 -3.44 35.71 -3.68
C GLY A 83 -2.87 34.83 -4.79
N ALA A 84 -3.70 33.95 -5.33
CA ALA A 84 -3.35 33.07 -6.44
C ALA A 84 -4.46 33.07 -7.50
N ALA A 85 -4.14 32.63 -8.72
CA ALA A 85 -5.10 32.60 -9.83
C ALA A 85 -6.34 31.76 -9.51
N HIS A 86 -6.16 30.61 -8.86
CA HIS A 86 -7.24 29.71 -8.44
C HIS A 86 -7.94 30.13 -7.13
N TRP A 87 -7.29 30.96 -6.31
CA TRP A 87 -7.87 31.51 -5.07
C TRP A 87 -7.45 32.97 -4.86
N PRO A 88 -8.23 33.91 -5.43
CA PRO A 88 -7.95 35.34 -5.30
C PRO A 88 -8.10 35.84 -3.87
N LYS A 89 -7.27 36.83 -3.49
CA LYS A 89 -7.30 37.43 -2.15
C LYS A 89 -8.67 38.00 -1.79
N GLY A 90 -9.15 37.69 -0.58
CA GLY A 90 -10.43 38.20 -0.07
C GLY A 90 -11.68 37.66 -0.76
N ARG A 91 -11.55 36.61 -1.60
CA ARG A 91 -12.66 35.94 -2.31
C ARG A 91 -12.65 34.43 -2.05
N LEU A 92 -13.80 33.79 -2.28
CA LEU A 92 -13.88 32.33 -2.31
C LEU A 92 -13.03 31.75 -3.45
N PRO A 93 -12.52 30.51 -3.34
CA PRO A 93 -11.76 29.89 -4.41
C PRO A 93 -12.63 29.68 -5.65
N LEU A 94 -12.01 29.69 -6.83
CA LEU A 94 -12.74 29.54 -8.09
C LEU A 94 -13.38 28.14 -8.22
N TRP A 95 -12.70 27.11 -7.70
CA TRP A 95 -13.11 25.71 -7.72
C TRP A 95 -14.02 25.29 -6.55
N LYS A 96 -14.53 26.23 -5.74
CA LYS A 96 -15.35 25.92 -4.55
C LYS A 96 -16.56 24.99 -4.83
N ASP A 97 -17.16 25.12 -6.01
CA ASP A 97 -18.32 24.33 -6.45
C ASP A 97 -17.92 22.98 -7.07
N GLU A 98 -16.61 22.75 -7.26
CA GLU A 98 -16.06 21.51 -7.82
C GLU A 98 -15.71 20.49 -6.72
N VAL A 99 -15.78 20.89 -5.44
CA VAL A 99 -15.43 20.01 -4.31
C VAL A 99 -16.52 18.96 -4.07
N PHE A 100 -17.77 19.41 -3.90
CA PHE A 100 -18.93 18.56 -3.64
C PHE A 100 -20.13 18.95 -4.48
N ASP A 101 -20.94 17.97 -4.86
CA ASP A 101 -22.27 18.21 -5.39
C ASP A 101 -23.20 18.54 -4.19
N PRO A 102 -24.05 19.59 -4.26
CA PRO A 102 -24.96 19.95 -3.16
C PRO A 102 -26.16 19.00 -3.05
N GLN A 103 -26.50 18.35 -4.16
CA GLN A 103 -27.63 17.44 -4.29
C GLN A 103 -27.22 16.15 -5.00
N PRO A 104 -27.89 15.02 -4.74
CA PRO A 104 -27.64 13.78 -5.46
C PRO A 104 -27.83 13.98 -6.97
N LEU A 105 -26.89 13.43 -7.75
CA LEU A 105 -26.98 13.37 -9.21
C LEU A 105 -26.89 11.90 -9.64
N PRO A 106 -27.53 11.49 -10.76
CA PRO A 106 -27.34 10.15 -11.32
C PRO A 106 -25.89 9.85 -11.66
N VAL A 107 -25.14 10.88 -12.03
CA VAL A 107 -23.71 10.85 -12.31
C VAL A 107 -23.12 12.07 -11.60
N PRO A 108 -22.49 11.89 -10.43
CA PRO A 108 -21.84 12.99 -9.71
C PRO A 108 -20.80 13.71 -10.58
N LYS A 109 -20.65 15.02 -10.35
CA LYS A 109 -19.77 15.88 -11.13
C LYS A 109 -18.63 16.46 -10.30
N ALA A 110 -18.88 16.76 -9.03
CA ALA A 110 -17.87 17.29 -8.15
C ALA A 110 -16.86 16.20 -7.74
N MET A 111 -15.61 16.59 -7.53
CA MET A 111 -14.49 15.66 -7.41
C MET A 111 -14.66 14.68 -6.24
N VAL A 112 -15.01 15.17 -5.04
CA VAL A 112 -15.12 14.33 -3.85
C VAL A 112 -16.38 13.46 -3.90
N THR A 113 -17.51 14.04 -4.32
CA THR A 113 -18.76 13.29 -4.48
C THR A 113 -18.58 12.15 -5.50
N ARG A 114 -17.93 12.45 -6.63
CA ARG A 114 -17.66 11.47 -7.67
C ARG A 114 -16.71 10.37 -7.19
N TYR A 115 -15.66 10.73 -6.47
CA TYR A 115 -14.71 9.77 -5.89
C TYR A 115 -15.42 8.74 -5.02
N TYR A 116 -16.14 9.19 -3.98
CA TYR A 116 -16.82 8.27 -3.06
C TYR A 116 -17.93 7.46 -3.72
N HIS A 117 -18.64 8.05 -4.69
CA HIS A 117 -19.63 7.32 -5.47
C HIS A 117 -18.99 6.17 -6.27
N ASP A 118 -17.90 6.42 -7.01
CA ASP A 118 -17.27 5.42 -7.86
C ASP A 118 -16.62 4.30 -7.04
N ILE A 119 -15.81 4.65 -6.04
CA ILE A 119 -15.10 3.64 -5.22
C ILE A 119 -16.06 2.81 -4.37
N SER A 120 -17.23 3.34 -4.01
CA SER A 120 -18.23 2.60 -3.24
C SER A 120 -19.27 1.89 -4.12
N LEU A 121 -19.20 2.02 -5.45
CA LEU A 121 -20.21 1.50 -6.38
C LEU A 121 -21.62 2.06 -6.08
N GLY A 122 -21.69 3.34 -5.72
CA GLY A 122 -22.91 4.05 -5.35
C GLY A 122 -23.43 3.73 -3.94
N ARG A 123 -22.72 2.93 -3.14
CA ARG A 123 -23.13 2.60 -1.76
C ARG A 123 -22.92 3.75 -0.78
N TYR A 124 -22.07 4.70 -1.13
CA TYR A 124 -21.75 5.86 -0.32
C TYR A 124 -21.69 7.12 -1.18
N THR A 125 -22.47 8.12 -0.80
CA THR A 125 -22.52 9.42 -1.48
C THR A 125 -22.14 10.52 -0.49
N VAL A 126 -21.08 11.25 -0.78
CA VAL A 126 -20.65 12.41 0.02
C VAL A 126 -21.02 13.69 -0.72
N LEU A 127 -22.06 14.34 -0.25
CA LEU A 127 -22.50 15.65 -0.73
C LEU A 127 -21.88 16.76 0.11
N GLY A 128 -22.05 17.99 -0.32
CA GLY A 128 -21.61 19.13 0.49
C GLY A 128 -22.08 20.45 -0.07
N ASP A 129 -22.13 21.44 0.81
CA ASP A 129 -22.39 22.83 0.44
C ASP A 129 -21.54 23.73 1.33
N HIS A 130 -21.27 24.94 0.88
CA HIS A 130 -20.37 25.86 1.55
C HIS A 130 -21.09 27.10 2.05
N VAL A 131 -20.57 27.70 3.12
CA VAL A 131 -21.00 29.04 3.55
C VAL A 131 -20.75 30.03 2.41
N ASP A 132 -21.74 30.88 2.13
CA ASP A 132 -21.75 31.76 0.94
C ASP A 132 -20.72 32.91 0.99
N GLN A 133 -19.95 33.00 2.08
CA GLN A 133 -18.97 34.04 2.36
C GLN A 133 -17.63 33.43 2.81
N LEU A 134 -16.55 34.08 2.38
CA LEU A 134 -15.21 33.81 2.87
C LEU A 134 -15.07 34.33 4.30
N LEU A 135 -14.65 33.46 5.22
CA LEU A 135 -14.33 33.83 6.60
C LEU A 135 -12.93 34.45 6.66
N ARG A 136 -12.79 35.58 7.37
CA ARG A 136 -11.50 36.30 7.49
C ARG A 136 -10.96 36.21 8.90
N LEU A 137 -9.96 35.36 9.09
CA LEU A 137 -9.35 35.11 10.40
C LEU A 137 -8.24 36.15 10.62
N ARG A 138 -8.58 37.29 11.23
CA ARG A 138 -7.60 38.36 11.48
C ARG A 138 -6.65 37.97 12.61
N GLN A 139 -5.35 38.08 12.37
CA GLN A 139 -4.32 37.86 13.39
C GLN A 139 -4.49 38.84 14.57
N SER A 140 -5.03 40.03 14.31
CA SER A 140 -5.37 41.00 15.36
C SER A 140 -6.41 40.50 16.35
N GLU A 141 -7.36 39.69 15.91
CA GLU A 141 -8.51 39.20 16.71
C GLU A 141 -8.24 37.83 17.36
N HIS A 142 -7.58 36.91 16.63
CA HIS A 142 -7.41 35.52 17.07
C HIS A 142 -5.99 35.15 17.54
N GLY A 143 -5.06 36.11 17.50
CA GLY A 143 -3.67 35.87 17.87
C GLY A 143 -2.89 35.10 16.81
N ASP A 144 -1.86 34.35 17.25
CA ASP A 144 -0.99 33.60 16.34
C ASP A 144 -1.62 32.24 16.03
N LEU A 145 -2.31 32.15 14.88
CA LEU A 145 -3.06 30.97 14.40
C LEU A 145 -2.11 29.85 13.92
N ARG A 146 -1.38 29.24 14.86
CA ARG A 146 -0.31 28.27 14.57
C ARG A 146 -0.79 26.83 14.44
N SER A 147 -1.85 26.44 15.15
CA SER A 147 -2.33 25.05 15.15
C SER A 147 -3.63 24.88 14.35
N ALA A 148 -3.83 23.67 13.83
CA ALA A 148 -5.04 23.28 13.09
C ALA A 148 -6.34 23.49 13.92
N ASN A 149 -6.25 23.27 15.25
CA ASN A 149 -7.36 23.49 16.18
C ASN A 149 -7.66 24.98 16.39
N ASP A 150 -6.62 25.83 16.48
CA ASP A 150 -6.82 27.29 16.61
C ASP A 150 -7.49 27.86 15.36
N LEU A 151 -7.05 27.41 14.18
CA LEU A 151 -7.64 27.78 12.90
C LEU A 151 -9.13 27.41 12.83
N SER A 152 -9.48 26.21 13.30
CA SER A 152 -10.87 25.73 13.29
C SER A 152 -11.77 26.50 14.26
N ARG A 153 -11.29 26.74 15.49
CA ARG A 153 -12.02 27.58 16.46
C ARG A 153 -12.22 29.01 15.96
N ALA A 154 -11.21 29.61 15.36
CA ALA A 154 -11.30 30.95 14.79
C ALA A 154 -12.32 30.99 13.64
N ALA A 155 -12.32 29.97 12.76
CA ALA A 155 -13.29 29.87 11.68
C ALA A 155 -14.73 29.74 12.21
N VAL A 156 -14.98 28.89 13.22
CA VAL A 156 -16.29 28.79 13.86
C VAL A 156 -16.72 30.13 14.47
N ALA A 157 -15.81 30.82 15.17
CA ALA A 157 -16.09 32.12 15.76
C ALA A 157 -16.46 33.17 14.70
N GLU A 158 -15.73 33.24 13.58
CA GLU A 158 -16.04 34.14 12.48
C GLU A 158 -17.35 33.78 11.77
N ALA A 159 -17.61 32.49 11.55
CA ALA A 159 -18.86 32.03 10.96
C ALA A 159 -20.06 32.44 11.83
N ASN A 160 -19.97 32.28 13.14
CA ASN A 160 -21.03 32.66 14.08
C ASN A 160 -21.35 34.17 14.07
N LYS A 161 -20.41 35.04 13.70
CA LYS A 161 -20.68 36.48 13.52
C LYS A 161 -21.68 36.77 12.41
N LEU A 162 -21.90 35.84 11.48
CA LEU A 162 -22.93 35.96 10.43
C LEU A 162 -24.35 35.79 10.98
N GLY A 163 -24.51 35.35 12.23
CA GLY A 163 -25.76 35.25 12.96
C GLY A 163 -26.59 34.00 12.64
N ALA A 164 -26.64 33.57 11.38
CA ALA A 164 -27.33 32.35 10.97
C ALA A 164 -26.62 31.67 9.80
N LEU A 165 -26.81 30.35 9.67
CA LEU A 165 -26.27 29.58 8.55
C LEU A 165 -26.86 30.08 7.23
N ARG A 166 -25.97 30.48 6.32
CA ARG A 166 -26.27 30.83 4.93
C ARG A 166 -25.32 30.09 4.00
N THR A 167 -25.86 29.12 3.28
CA THR A 167 -25.11 28.30 2.34
C THR A 167 -25.40 28.74 0.90
N ALA A 168 -24.50 28.42 -0.02
CA ALA A 168 -24.63 28.81 -1.42
C ALA A 168 -25.91 28.26 -2.08
N HIS A 169 -26.40 27.10 -1.63
CA HIS A 169 -27.59 26.44 -2.16
C HIS A 169 -28.79 26.47 -1.21
N ARG A 170 -28.78 27.35 -0.20
CA ARG A 170 -29.89 27.58 0.75
C ARG A 170 -30.30 26.35 1.57
N LEU A 171 -29.33 25.49 1.86
CA LEU A 171 -29.45 24.39 2.80
C LEU A 171 -29.44 24.89 4.25
N SER A 172 -30.22 24.22 5.08
CA SER A 172 -30.39 24.46 6.51
C SER A 172 -29.50 23.52 7.34
N VAL A 173 -29.45 23.71 8.67
CA VAL A 173 -28.68 22.83 9.57
C VAL A 173 -29.13 21.37 9.44
N ALA A 174 -30.44 21.12 9.33
CA ALA A 174 -31.01 19.78 9.21
C ALA A 174 -30.54 19.03 7.94
N ASP A 175 -30.09 19.74 6.91
CA ASP A 175 -29.56 19.13 5.69
C ASP A 175 -28.17 18.50 5.88
N PHE A 176 -27.46 18.86 6.95
CA PHE A 176 -26.12 18.38 7.30
C PHE A 176 -26.11 17.43 8.50
N ASP A 177 -27.29 16.99 8.94
CA ASP A 177 -27.53 16.12 10.09
C ASP A 177 -28.35 14.90 9.61
N LEU A 178 -27.66 13.96 8.96
CA LEU A 178 -28.28 12.80 8.31
C LEU A 178 -28.05 11.51 9.11
N TRP A 179 -27.18 11.54 10.11
CA TRP A 179 -26.82 10.39 10.93
C TRP A 179 -26.83 10.75 12.40
N LYS A 180 -27.40 9.89 13.22
CA LYS A 180 -27.35 10.06 14.68
C LYS A 180 -25.94 9.77 15.20
N ASP A 181 -25.55 10.51 16.24
CA ASP A 181 -24.21 10.52 16.84
C ASP A 181 -23.49 9.16 16.75
N GLY A 182 -22.58 9.09 15.78
CA GLY A 182 -21.79 7.92 15.42
C GLY A 182 -20.46 7.81 16.14
N ARG A 183 -20.18 8.64 17.17
CA ARG A 183 -18.86 8.80 17.83
C ARG A 183 -18.23 7.52 18.39
N THR A 184 -18.95 6.40 18.38
CA THR A 184 -18.38 5.10 18.73
C THR A 184 -17.82 4.37 17.50
N PRO A 185 -16.49 4.15 17.44
CA PRO A 185 -15.81 3.32 16.44
C PRO A 185 -16.51 2.00 16.12
N GLY A 186 -16.81 1.75 14.85
CA GLY A 186 -17.27 0.44 14.33
C GLY A 186 -18.66 -0.02 14.76
N VAL A 187 -19.42 0.79 15.50
CA VAL A 187 -20.84 0.51 15.76
C VAL A 187 -21.66 0.97 14.56
N ALA A 188 -22.76 0.27 14.23
CA ALA A 188 -23.65 0.70 13.14
C ALA A 188 -24.23 2.09 13.42
N LYS A 189 -24.20 2.96 12.41
CA LYS A 189 -24.72 4.33 12.49
C LYS A 189 -26.20 4.32 12.11
N GLU A 190 -27.04 5.01 12.88
CA GLU A 190 -28.47 5.10 12.61
C GLU A 190 -28.74 6.31 11.71
N ALA A 191 -29.49 6.10 10.63
CA ALA A 191 -29.90 7.20 9.75
C ALA A 191 -30.96 8.08 10.42
N GLY A 192 -30.88 9.38 10.19
CA GLY A 192 -31.77 10.40 10.73
C GLY A 192 -31.03 11.42 11.59
N PRO A 193 -31.66 12.56 11.87
CA PRO A 193 -31.02 13.66 12.57
C PRO A 193 -30.87 13.41 14.08
N ASP A 194 -29.90 14.09 14.68
CA ASP A 194 -29.75 14.21 16.12
C ASP A 194 -30.79 15.14 16.76
N GLY A 195 -30.99 14.98 18.09
CA GLY A 195 -31.86 15.81 18.91
C GLY A 195 -31.16 16.33 20.16
N PRO A 196 -30.73 17.61 20.22
CA PRO A 196 -30.79 18.65 19.17
C PRO A 196 -29.89 18.33 17.96
N HIS A 197 -30.09 19.05 16.84
CA HIS A 197 -29.30 18.85 15.62
C HIS A 197 -27.79 18.89 15.86
N SER A 198 -27.04 18.09 15.10
CA SER A 198 -25.57 18.08 15.06
C SER A 198 -25.13 18.03 13.60
N TYR A 199 -24.02 18.69 13.23
CA TYR A 199 -23.46 18.49 11.90
C TYR A 199 -22.74 17.13 11.84
N ASP A 200 -23.07 16.26 10.89
CA ASP A 200 -22.36 14.99 10.68
C ASP A 200 -20.85 15.25 10.49
N HIS A 201 -20.53 16.25 9.65
CA HIS A 201 -19.16 16.67 9.37
C HIS A 201 -19.05 18.15 8.98
N VAL A 202 -18.08 18.84 9.60
CA VAL A 202 -17.69 20.21 9.21
C VAL A 202 -16.28 20.20 8.64
N MET A 203 -16.10 20.79 7.45
CA MET A 203 -14.83 20.84 6.76
C MET A 203 -14.34 22.28 6.59
N LEU A 204 -13.13 22.56 7.04
CA LEU A 204 -12.48 23.86 6.89
C LEU A 204 -11.40 23.81 5.80
N ILE A 205 -11.51 24.68 4.80
CA ILE A 205 -10.46 24.83 3.78
C ILE A 205 -9.88 26.24 3.88
N LEU A 206 -8.55 26.31 4.05
CA LEU A 206 -7.83 27.52 4.40
C LEU A 206 -6.92 27.99 3.28
N ARG A 207 -6.96 29.30 3.06
CA ARG A 207 -5.91 30.06 2.37
C ARG A 207 -5.02 30.76 3.39
N ASN A 208 -3.75 30.93 3.02
CA ASN A 208 -2.77 31.73 3.76
C ASN A 208 -2.53 31.26 5.20
N SER A 209 -2.52 29.96 5.48
CA SER A 209 -2.27 29.47 6.84
C SER A 209 -0.95 28.70 6.93
N GLY A 210 -0.58 28.29 8.15
CA GLY A 210 0.51 27.33 8.33
C GLY A 210 0.24 25.95 7.72
N LEU A 211 -1.02 25.62 7.42
CA LEU A 211 -1.39 24.45 6.62
C LEU A 211 -1.22 24.78 5.14
N THR A 212 -0.17 24.22 4.54
CA THR A 212 0.12 24.37 3.11
C THR A 212 -0.66 23.36 2.27
N HIS A 213 -0.57 23.47 0.94
CA HIS A 213 -1.19 22.50 0.04
C HIS A 213 -0.59 21.10 0.26
N GLY A 214 -1.46 20.09 0.36
CA GLY A 214 -1.06 18.72 0.72
C GLY A 214 -0.97 18.46 2.23
N GLN A 215 -1.34 19.43 3.07
CA GLN A 215 -1.44 19.25 4.52
C GLN A 215 -2.89 19.34 4.98
N GLY A 216 -3.23 18.46 5.92
CA GLY A 216 -4.57 18.39 6.50
C GLY A 216 -4.58 17.65 7.82
N SER A 217 -5.76 17.57 8.43
CA SER A 217 -6.05 16.65 9.53
C SER A 217 -7.55 16.52 9.72
N THR A 218 -7.95 15.41 10.33
CA THR A 218 -9.32 15.16 10.79
C THR A 218 -9.35 14.89 12.29
N ASP A 219 -10.45 15.19 12.95
CA ASP A 219 -10.69 14.84 14.35
C ASP A 219 -12.15 14.36 14.56
N PRO A 220 -12.38 13.43 15.49
CA PRO A 220 -13.71 13.26 16.07
C PRO A 220 -14.08 14.47 16.93
N GLY A 221 -15.37 14.78 16.97
CA GLY A 221 -15.95 15.90 17.70
C GLY A 221 -15.90 17.23 16.96
N SER A 222 -16.18 18.30 17.71
CA SER A 222 -16.33 19.65 17.17
C SER A 222 -15.24 20.61 17.61
N SER A 223 -15.00 21.65 16.80
CA SER A 223 -14.27 22.85 17.23
C SER A 223 -15.13 23.84 18.02
N GLY A 224 -16.40 23.50 18.26
CA GLY A 224 -17.37 24.24 19.06
C GLY A 224 -18.64 24.54 18.27
N ALA A 225 -19.68 24.94 18.98
CA ALA A 225 -20.99 25.24 18.40
C ALA A 225 -20.93 26.22 17.22
N LEU A 226 -21.24 25.71 16.04
CA LEU A 226 -21.39 26.44 14.79
C LEU A 226 -22.87 26.73 14.57
N TYR A 227 -23.25 28.00 14.50
CA TYR A 227 -24.64 28.46 14.45
C TYR A 227 -25.56 27.85 15.53
N GLY A 228 -24.98 27.53 16.70
CA GLY A 228 -25.69 26.95 17.84
C GLY A 228 -25.66 25.42 17.92
N TYR A 229 -25.00 24.73 16.99
CA TYR A 229 -24.97 23.26 16.92
C TYR A 229 -23.53 22.74 16.86
N GLU A 230 -23.26 21.64 17.54
CA GLU A 230 -21.96 20.97 17.50
C GLU A 230 -21.82 20.13 16.21
N SER A 231 -20.64 19.54 16.00
CA SER A 231 -20.40 18.58 14.94
C SER A 231 -19.86 17.26 15.49
N ASP A 232 -20.17 16.17 14.82
CA ASP A 232 -19.70 14.83 15.18
C ASP A 232 -18.26 14.58 14.80
N THR A 233 -17.85 15.15 13.67
CA THR A 233 -16.49 15.10 13.18
C THR A 233 -16.14 16.39 12.46
N GLN A 234 -14.84 16.62 12.27
CA GLN A 234 -14.37 17.79 11.54
C GLN A 234 -13.04 17.53 10.83
N SER A 235 -12.79 18.31 9.78
CA SER A 235 -11.52 18.26 9.05
C SER A 235 -11.03 19.66 8.67
N ARG A 236 -9.71 19.80 8.46
CA ARG A 236 -9.12 21.04 7.95
C ARG A 236 -7.99 20.80 6.95
N PHE A 237 -7.92 21.66 5.94
CA PHE A 237 -7.01 21.52 4.80
C PHE A 237 -6.41 22.84 4.34
N GLY A 238 -5.15 22.81 3.90
CA GLY A 238 -4.53 23.92 3.18
C GLY A 238 -4.86 23.88 1.68
N GLY A 239 -5.52 24.91 1.14
CA GLY A 239 -5.89 25.01 -0.28
C GLY A 239 -5.04 25.97 -1.10
N MET A 240 -3.78 26.19 -0.69
CA MET A 240 -2.92 27.25 -1.23
C MET A 240 -2.60 27.12 -2.73
N ASN A 241 -2.44 25.92 -3.29
CA ASN A 241 -1.96 25.75 -4.68
C ASN A 241 -3.03 25.29 -5.67
N ALA A 242 -4.02 24.54 -5.20
CA ALA A 242 -5.14 24.03 -5.99
C ALA A 242 -6.22 23.51 -5.03
N LEU A 243 -7.31 22.96 -5.58
CA LEU A 243 -8.26 22.14 -4.82
C LEU A 243 -7.48 21.00 -4.12
N PRO A 244 -7.49 20.91 -2.78
CA PRO A 244 -6.62 20.00 -2.04
C PRO A 244 -7.16 18.55 -2.00
N PHE A 245 -7.53 18.00 -3.16
CA PHE A 245 -8.29 16.74 -3.25
C PHE A 245 -7.58 15.57 -2.57
N GLU A 246 -6.29 15.38 -2.85
CA GLU A 246 -5.54 14.20 -2.39
C GLU A 246 -5.45 14.13 -0.87
N ILE A 247 -5.09 15.24 -0.23
CA ILE A 247 -5.04 15.30 1.22
C ILE A 247 -6.44 15.29 1.83
N LEU A 248 -7.42 15.90 1.16
CA LEU A 248 -8.81 15.88 1.60
C LEU A 248 -9.36 14.46 1.68
N LYS A 249 -9.25 13.68 0.60
CA LYS A 249 -9.72 12.28 0.60
C LYS A 249 -8.96 11.46 1.65
N HIS A 250 -7.65 11.65 1.76
CA HIS A 250 -6.80 10.90 2.69
C HIS A 250 -7.24 11.09 4.15
N GLU A 251 -7.35 12.35 4.59
CA GLU A 251 -7.73 12.65 5.97
C GLU A 251 -9.20 12.33 6.24
N PHE A 252 -10.08 12.52 5.27
CA PHE A 252 -11.48 12.12 5.42
C PHE A 252 -11.60 10.60 5.60
N ASN A 253 -10.77 9.81 4.89
CA ASN A 253 -10.76 8.36 4.99
C ASN A 253 -10.31 7.83 6.35
N HIS A 254 -9.55 8.61 7.14
CA HIS A 254 -9.31 8.25 8.54
C HIS A 254 -10.64 8.04 9.28
N LEU A 255 -11.65 8.89 9.08
CA LEU A 255 -12.97 8.78 9.73
C LEU A 255 -13.76 7.52 9.31
N LEU A 256 -13.37 6.87 8.21
CA LEU A 256 -13.99 5.64 7.71
C LEU A 256 -13.20 4.39 8.12
N LEU A 257 -11.88 4.40 7.94
CA LEU A 257 -11.04 3.20 8.04
C LEU A 257 -10.40 3.00 9.41
N GLY A 258 -9.96 4.08 10.06
CA GLY A 258 -9.18 4.03 11.30
C GLY A 258 -8.08 5.08 11.38
N GLY A 259 -7.25 5.01 12.43
CA GLY A 259 -6.18 5.97 12.69
C GLY A 259 -4.94 5.77 11.83
N ASN A 260 -3.79 6.31 12.28
CA ASN A 260 -2.54 6.28 11.51
C ASN A 260 -1.98 4.87 11.22
N ASN A 261 -2.41 3.85 11.95
CA ASN A 261 -2.07 2.46 11.64
C ASN A 261 -2.77 1.92 10.36
N PHE A 262 -3.69 2.67 9.76
CA PHE A 262 -4.40 2.28 8.54
C PHE A 262 -3.78 2.78 7.23
N HIS A 263 -2.69 3.56 7.29
CA HIS A 263 -1.90 3.88 6.09
C HIS A 263 -1.44 2.58 5.43
N SER A 264 -1.91 2.27 4.22
CA SER A 264 -1.87 0.90 3.70
C SER A 264 -1.11 0.72 2.39
N GLY A 265 -1.30 1.62 1.41
CA GLY A 265 -0.62 1.60 0.11
C GLY A 265 -0.38 3.02 -0.40
N GLY A 266 0.53 3.75 0.25
CA GLY A 266 0.79 5.17 0.06
C GLY A 266 0.40 6.02 1.28
N GLY A 267 1.08 7.16 1.47
CA GLY A 267 0.72 8.17 2.48
C GLY A 267 1.34 7.98 3.87
N ASN A 268 2.12 6.94 4.09
CA ASN A 268 2.72 6.67 5.40
C ASN A 268 3.91 7.61 5.72
N ALA A 269 4.16 7.86 7.01
CA ALA A 269 5.28 8.63 7.52
C ALA A 269 6.37 7.73 8.12
N SER A 270 7.63 8.20 8.07
CA SER A 270 8.81 7.44 8.51
C SER A 270 8.80 6.99 9.98
N ASN A 271 8.01 7.66 10.82
CA ASN A 271 7.89 7.39 12.26
C ASN A 271 6.82 6.37 12.63
N PHE A 272 5.94 5.96 11.71
CA PHE A 272 4.89 4.98 12.04
C PHE A 272 5.45 3.56 12.08
N GLN A 273 4.79 2.69 12.83
CA GLN A 273 5.10 1.26 12.83
C GLN A 273 4.52 0.65 11.56
N SER A 274 5.35 0.01 10.73
CA SER A 274 4.90 -0.60 9.48
C SER A 274 5.54 -1.95 9.23
N HIS A 275 4.85 -2.81 8.46
CA HIS A 275 5.23 -4.19 8.20
C HIS A 275 6.51 -4.37 7.35
N PHE A 276 6.89 -3.36 6.55
CA PHE A 276 8.04 -3.43 5.65
C PHE A 276 9.10 -2.39 6.01
N ILE A 277 10.36 -2.65 5.63
CA ILE A 277 11.44 -1.67 5.77
C ILE A 277 11.17 -0.42 4.93
N PRO A 278 10.94 -0.53 3.60
CA PRO A 278 10.55 0.60 2.77
C PRO A 278 9.12 1.06 3.07
N LEU A 279 8.87 2.36 2.91
CA LEU A 279 7.51 2.90 2.89
C LEU A 279 6.83 2.48 1.58
N GLN A 280 5.55 2.14 1.65
CA GLN A 280 4.82 1.61 0.51
C GLN A 280 4.15 2.74 -0.26
N GLY A 281 4.17 2.65 -1.59
CA GLY A 281 3.29 3.38 -2.49
C GLY A 281 2.23 2.44 -3.07
N GLY A 282 1.92 2.56 -4.36
CA GLY A 282 0.86 1.78 -5.00
C GLY A 282 -0.50 2.49 -4.90
N HIS A 283 -1.55 1.82 -4.43
CA HIS A 283 -2.88 2.42 -4.37
C HIS A 283 -3.71 1.92 -3.21
N SER A 284 -4.39 2.86 -2.55
CA SER A 284 -5.36 2.63 -1.48
C SER A 284 -6.14 3.91 -1.19
N MET A 285 -7.25 3.80 -0.47
CA MET A 285 -7.97 4.97 0.05
C MET A 285 -7.11 5.83 0.98
N MET A 286 -6.21 5.20 1.74
CA MET A 286 -5.26 5.90 2.60
C MET A 286 -4.00 6.38 1.86
N GLY A 287 -3.94 6.18 0.54
CA GLY A 287 -2.91 6.74 -0.31
C GLY A 287 -3.04 8.26 -0.47
N ALA A 288 -1.93 8.98 -0.24
CA ALA A 288 -1.79 10.42 -0.49
C ALA A 288 -0.69 10.72 -1.54
N ALA A 289 0.19 11.69 -1.27
CA ALA A 289 1.29 12.15 -2.13
C ALA A 289 2.24 11.05 -2.65
N SER A 290 2.25 9.89 -2.00
CA SER A 290 3.14 8.75 -2.29
C SER A 290 2.45 7.59 -3.03
N SER A 291 1.28 7.82 -3.62
CA SER A 291 0.52 6.78 -4.33
C SER A 291 0.77 6.85 -5.84
N ALA A 292 0.70 5.71 -6.52
CA ALA A 292 0.73 5.58 -7.96
C ALA A 292 -0.67 5.75 -8.58
N LEU A 293 -1.69 5.01 -8.14
CA LEU A 293 -3.09 5.24 -8.56
C LEU A 293 -3.86 5.99 -7.46
N LEU A 294 -4.82 6.83 -7.87
CA LEU A 294 -5.60 7.68 -6.97
C LEU A 294 -6.89 7.02 -6.42
N THR A 295 -7.18 5.78 -6.83
CA THR A 295 -8.40 5.02 -6.49
C THR A 295 -8.24 4.14 -5.23
N CYS A 296 -9.32 3.48 -4.82
CA CYS A 296 -9.30 2.49 -3.74
C CYS A 296 -8.70 1.15 -4.20
N SER A 297 -8.30 0.30 -3.27
CA SER A 297 -7.99 -1.12 -3.49
C SER A 297 -9.21 -2.01 -3.22
N GLY A 298 -9.12 -3.27 -3.63
CA GLY A 298 -10.08 -4.33 -3.31
C GLY A 298 -10.17 -4.58 -1.81
N TRP A 299 -9.06 -4.45 -1.09
CA TRP A 299 -9.05 -4.51 0.37
C TRP A 299 -9.88 -3.38 0.99
N ASP A 300 -9.75 -2.14 0.50
CA ASP A 300 -10.52 -1.00 1.03
C ASP A 300 -12.04 -1.22 0.87
N ARG A 301 -12.46 -1.71 -0.31
CA ARG A 301 -13.86 -2.03 -0.58
C ARG A 301 -14.39 -3.14 0.31
N ASP A 302 -13.64 -4.24 0.37
CA ASP A 302 -14.02 -5.37 1.20
C ASP A 302 -14.14 -4.93 2.67
N ARG A 303 -13.13 -4.22 3.19
CA ARG A 303 -13.09 -3.69 4.55
C ARG A 303 -14.32 -2.87 4.92
N LEU A 304 -14.76 -1.98 4.02
CA LEU A 304 -15.94 -1.13 4.20
C LEU A 304 -17.26 -1.79 3.76
N GLY A 305 -17.23 -3.04 3.29
CA GLY A 305 -18.43 -3.76 2.87
C GLY A 305 -19.04 -3.25 1.57
N TRP A 306 -18.26 -2.55 0.74
CA TRP A 306 -18.70 -2.03 -0.55
C TRP A 306 -18.69 -3.13 -1.60
N ARG A 307 -19.88 -3.41 -2.14
CA ARG A 307 -20.08 -4.39 -3.22
C ARG A 307 -21.19 -3.94 -4.16
N ALA A 308 -21.10 -4.41 -5.41
CA ALA A 308 -22.09 -4.18 -6.44
C ALA A 308 -23.48 -4.66 -6.01
N ASP A 309 -24.53 -4.12 -6.64
CA ASP A 309 -25.89 -4.52 -6.32
C ASP A 309 -26.23 -5.94 -6.73
N GLY A 310 -26.89 -6.67 -5.82
CA GLY A 310 -27.16 -8.10 -5.96
C GLY A 310 -25.92 -9.01 -5.96
N ALA A 311 -24.73 -8.49 -5.67
CA ALA A 311 -23.50 -9.30 -5.58
C ALA A 311 -23.59 -10.27 -4.38
N PRO A 312 -23.51 -11.60 -4.61
CA PRO A 312 -23.80 -12.59 -3.57
C PRO A 312 -22.62 -12.91 -2.65
N TYR A 313 -21.38 -12.62 -3.08
CA TYR A 313 -20.17 -12.95 -2.32
C TYR A 313 -19.59 -11.72 -1.60
N ARG A 314 -18.66 -11.95 -0.67
CA ARG A 314 -17.88 -10.89 -0.01
C ARG A 314 -16.98 -10.20 -1.02
N ILE A 315 -16.17 -11.00 -1.72
CA ILE A 315 -15.32 -10.58 -2.84
C ILE A 315 -15.90 -11.28 -4.07
N ASN A 316 -16.19 -10.53 -5.12
CA ASN A 316 -16.91 -11.07 -6.27
C ASN A 316 -16.00 -11.09 -7.49
N ALA A 317 -16.10 -12.15 -8.28
CA ALA A 317 -15.57 -12.24 -9.63
C ALA A 317 -16.64 -12.84 -10.56
N ARG A 318 -16.27 -13.08 -11.81
CA ARG A 318 -17.12 -13.78 -12.78
C ARG A 318 -16.53 -15.10 -13.23
N THR A 319 -17.40 -16.05 -13.53
CA THR A 319 -17.05 -17.23 -14.34
C THR A 319 -16.96 -16.83 -15.82
N THR A 320 -16.44 -17.71 -16.67
CA THR A 320 -16.34 -17.45 -18.13
C THR A 320 -17.70 -17.35 -18.83
N ASP A 321 -18.78 -17.88 -18.23
CA ASP A 321 -20.17 -17.71 -18.66
C ASP A 321 -20.87 -16.50 -18.02
N GLY A 322 -20.15 -15.65 -17.27
CA GLY A 322 -20.64 -14.39 -16.73
C GLY A 322 -21.42 -14.47 -15.42
N ARG A 323 -21.53 -15.64 -14.80
CA ARG A 323 -22.17 -15.81 -13.48
C ARG A 323 -21.24 -15.28 -12.39
N TRP A 324 -21.82 -14.83 -11.28
CA TRP A 324 -21.05 -14.50 -10.08
C TRP A 324 -20.33 -15.74 -9.55
N THR A 325 -19.11 -15.55 -9.06
CA THR A 325 -18.35 -16.54 -8.29
C THR A 325 -17.61 -15.86 -7.15
N ASP A 326 -17.28 -16.63 -6.12
CA ASP A 326 -16.47 -16.14 -5.01
C ASP A 326 -15.06 -15.80 -5.51
N GLY A 327 -14.59 -14.62 -5.13
CA GLY A 327 -13.25 -14.13 -5.40
C GLY A 327 -12.29 -14.27 -4.22
N ASP A 328 -12.75 -14.69 -3.03
CA ASP A 328 -11.89 -14.99 -1.87
C ASP A 328 -11.46 -16.46 -1.94
N LEU A 329 -10.22 -16.71 -2.36
CA LEU A 329 -9.72 -18.05 -2.69
C LEU A 329 -8.73 -18.55 -1.62
N ASP A 330 -8.90 -19.80 -1.18
CA ASP A 330 -7.86 -20.53 -0.45
C ASP A 330 -7.31 -21.68 -1.32
N PRO A 331 -6.16 -21.49 -2.00
CA PRO A 331 -5.59 -22.53 -2.84
C PRO A 331 -5.18 -23.79 -2.08
N ALA A 332 -5.00 -23.73 -0.75
CA ALA A 332 -4.75 -24.92 0.07
C ALA A 332 -6.02 -25.78 0.24
N GLU A 333 -7.20 -25.20 0.09
CA GLU A 333 -8.51 -25.88 0.13
C GLU A 333 -8.97 -26.34 -1.27
N GLY A 334 -8.21 -26.02 -2.32
CA GLY A 334 -8.46 -26.43 -3.71
C GLY A 334 -9.08 -25.34 -4.60
N ASP A 335 -9.30 -24.14 -4.06
CA ASP A 335 -9.91 -23.02 -4.76
C ASP A 335 -9.02 -22.48 -5.89
N THR A 336 -9.21 -23.06 -7.06
CA THR A 336 -8.44 -22.80 -8.28
C THR A 336 -9.38 -22.81 -9.47
N GLY A 337 -9.07 -22.09 -10.54
CA GLY A 337 -10.01 -21.96 -11.64
C GLY A 337 -9.66 -20.90 -12.66
N VAL A 338 -10.64 -20.61 -13.52
CA VAL A 338 -10.59 -19.51 -14.49
C VAL A 338 -11.68 -18.51 -14.14
N TYR A 339 -11.27 -17.27 -13.98
CA TYR A 339 -12.09 -16.17 -13.52
C TYR A 339 -12.04 -15.03 -14.55
N VAL A 340 -13.10 -14.24 -14.59
CA VAL A 340 -13.18 -13.02 -15.38
C VAL A 340 -13.29 -11.83 -14.43
N LEU A 341 -12.37 -10.88 -14.58
CA LEU A 341 -12.35 -9.60 -13.88
C LEU A 341 -12.73 -8.51 -14.87
N ARG A 342 -13.93 -7.93 -14.73
CA ARG A 342 -14.30 -6.71 -15.46
C ARG A 342 -13.57 -5.50 -14.83
N ASP A 343 -13.88 -4.29 -15.29
CA ASP A 343 -13.31 -3.08 -14.70
C ASP A 343 -13.61 -3.00 -13.20
N PHE A 344 -12.56 -3.01 -12.39
CA PHE A 344 -12.65 -2.96 -10.94
C PHE A 344 -13.47 -1.73 -10.54
N VAL A 345 -13.15 -0.54 -11.04
CA VAL A 345 -13.79 0.70 -10.58
C VAL A 345 -15.30 0.69 -10.82
N THR A 346 -15.78 0.26 -11.98
CA THR A 346 -17.22 0.28 -12.29
C THR A 346 -17.99 -0.97 -11.87
N THR A 347 -17.32 -2.11 -11.65
CA THR A 347 -18.01 -3.39 -11.41
C THR A 347 -17.72 -4.04 -10.05
N GLY A 348 -16.61 -3.69 -9.41
CA GLY A 348 -16.19 -4.29 -8.15
C GLY A 348 -15.55 -5.67 -8.26
N ASP A 349 -15.34 -6.19 -9.46
CA ASP A 349 -14.76 -7.52 -9.64
C ASP A 349 -13.29 -7.56 -9.15
N ALA A 350 -12.96 -8.48 -8.25
CA ALA A 350 -11.60 -8.68 -7.73
C ALA A 350 -11.38 -10.15 -7.33
N ILE A 351 -10.12 -10.55 -7.20
CA ILE A 351 -9.73 -11.83 -6.59
C ILE A 351 -8.77 -11.55 -5.44
N ARG A 352 -8.94 -12.26 -4.33
CA ARG A 352 -8.04 -12.33 -3.19
C ARG A 352 -7.62 -13.77 -3.00
N ILE A 353 -6.33 -14.03 -2.88
CA ILE A 353 -5.77 -15.39 -2.79
C ILE A 353 -4.95 -15.49 -1.52
N ARG A 354 -5.33 -16.37 -0.61
CA ARG A 354 -4.51 -16.66 0.58
C ARG A 354 -3.16 -17.24 0.17
N LEU A 355 -2.06 -16.67 0.65
CA LEU A 355 -0.73 -17.22 0.45
C LEU A 355 -0.52 -18.39 1.42
N PRO A 356 -0.35 -19.64 0.92
CA PRO A 356 -0.40 -20.82 1.77
C PRO A 356 0.92 -21.09 2.50
N TYR A 357 0.87 -22.03 3.45
CA TYR A 357 2.03 -22.61 4.16
C TYR A 357 2.81 -21.68 5.10
N LEU A 358 2.34 -20.45 5.31
CA LEU A 358 2.89 -19.60 6.37
C LEU A 358 2.65 -20.22 7.75
N PRO A 359 3.64 -20.15 8.68
CA PRO A 359 3.43 -20.55 10.07
C PRO A 359 2.27 -19.81 10.74
N ALA A 360 1.61 -20.45 11.70
CA ALA A 360 0.43 -19.88 12.36
C ALA A 360 0.73 -18.67 13.27
N ASP A 361 2.00 -18.51 13.69
CA ASP A 361 2.46 -17.46 14.58
C ASP A 361 3.03 -16.23 13.84
N VAL A 362 3.10 -16.26 12.51
CA VAL A 362 3.48 -15.09 11.69
C VAL A 362 2.26 -14.43 11.06
N HIS A 363 2.42 -13.18 10.62
CA HIS A 363 1.35 -12.47 9.93
C HIS A 363 0.91 -13.20 8.66
N PRO A 364 -0.39 -13.53 8.52
CA PRO A 364 -0.93 -14.10 7.28
C PRO A 364 -0.88 -13.09 6.14
N GLN A 365 -0.88 -13.59 4.90
CA GLN A 365 -0.76 -12.77 3.71
C GLN A 365 -1.71 -13.21 2.60
N TRP A 366 -2.13 -12.25 1.76
CA TRP A 366 -3.04 -12.48 0.63
C TRP A 366 -2.61 -11.70 -0.60
N LEU A 367 -2.68 -12.32 -1.78
CA LEU A 367 -2.49 -11.65 -3.07
C LEU A 367 -3.84 -11.16 -3.60
N TRP A 368 -3.94 -9.87 -3.90
CA TRP A 368 -5.08 -9.22 -4.52
C TRP A 368 -4.84 -8.99 -6.00
N LEU A 369 -5.88 -9.15 -6.82
CA LEU A 369 -5.87 -8.93 -8.26
C LEU A 369 -7.08 -8.07 -8.67
N GLU A 370 -6.82 -6.96 -9.34
CA GLU A 370 -7.80 -5.96 -9.74
C GLU A 370 -7.55 -5.56 -11.20
N ASN A 371 -8.57 -5.61 -12.06
CA ASN A 371 -8.44 -5.18 -13.46
C ASN A 371 -8.88 -3.72 -13.61
N HIS A 372 -7.97 -2.82 -13.94
CA HIS A 372 -8.26 -1.39 -14.13
C HIS A 372 -8.28 -1.04 -15.61
N LEU A 373 -9.24 -0.22 -16.04
CA LEU A 373 -9.33 0.22 -17.44
C LEU A 373 -8.83 1.64 -17.69
N GLY A 374 -8.66 2.43 -16.63
CA GLY A 374 -8.22 3.81 -16.70
C GLY A 374 -9.34 4.79 -17.05
N PHE A 375 -9.13 6.06 -16.69
CA PHE A 375 -10.06 7.17 -16.91
C PHE A 375 -10.56 7.26 -18.35
N ALA A 376 -9.68 7.03 -19.34
CA ALA A 376 -10.04 7.10 -20.75
C ALA A 376 -11.15 6.11 -21.15
N ARG A 377 -11.33 5.01 -20.40
CA ARG A 377 -12.36 3.99 -20.68
C ARG A 377 -13.56 4.04 -19.73
N ASN A 378 -13.35 4.33 -18.44
CA ASN A 378 -14.44 4.32 -17.45
C ASN A 378 -14.91 5.71 -17.01
N GLY A 379 -14.18 6.78 -17.37
CA GLY A 379 -14.52 8.16 -17.00
C GLY A 379 -14.33 8.48 -15.52
N SER A 380 -13.77 7.59 -14.70
CA SER A 380 -13.54 7.86 -13.28
C SER A 380 -12.32 8.74 -13.07
N PRO A 381 -12.44 9.92 -12.43
CA PRO A 381 -11.34 10.88 -12.32
C PRO A 381 -10.18 10.38 -11.45
N THR A 382 -10.36 9.28 -10.72
CA THR A 382 -9.33 8.69 -9.84
C THR A 382 -8.80 7.35 -10.33
N ASP A 383 -9.37 6.78 -11.40
CA ASP A 383 -8.78 5.61 -12.06
C ASP A 383 -7.69 6.06 -13.05
N ARG A 384 -6.66 6.71 -12.51
CA ARG A 384 -5.55 7.30 -13.26
C ARG A 384 -4.31 7.32 -12.40
N PHE A 385 -3.16 7.42 -13.05
CA PHE A 385 -1.91 7.61 -12.34
C PHE A 385 -1.84 9.01 -11.71
N HIS A 386 -1.04 9.12 -10.67
CA HIS A 386 -0.80 10.36 -9.99
C HIS A 386 -0.13 11.34 -10.96
N TRP A 387 -0.64 12.56 -11.03
CA TRP A 387 -0.21 13.61 -11.96
C TRP A 387 -0.50 13.35 -13.45
N GLU A 388 -1.19 12.26 -13.83
CA GLU A 388 -1.58 11.97 -15.22
C GLU A 388 -2.35 13.15 -15.85
N ALA A 389 -3.20 13.83 -15.07
CA ALA A 389 -4.01 14.94 -15.54
C ALA A 389 -3.22 16.24 -15.72
N ASP A 390 -2.16 16.42 -14.94
CA ASP A 390 -1.45 17.68 -14.78
C ASP A 390 -0.11 17.70 -15.52
N SER A 391 0.43 16.53 -15.87
CA SER A 391 1.76 16.39 -16.45
C SER A 391 1.78 15.46 -17.65
N ARG A 392 2.22 15.98 -18.80
CA ARG A 392 2.28 15.24 -20.08
C ARG A 392 3.35 14.15 -20.14
N CYS A 393 4.25 14.09 -19.15
CA CYS A 393 5.30 13.09 -19.07
C CYS A 393 4.88 11.82 -18.30
N ILE A 394 3.70 11.85 -17.65
CA ILE A 394 3.10 10.67 -17.05
C ILE A 394 2.21 10.01 -18.11
N ASP A 395 2.57 8.79 -18.49
CA ASP A 395 1.75 8.05 -19.45
C ASP A 395 0.44 7.60 -18.78
N PRO A 396 -0.71 7.67 -19.48
CA PRO A 396 -1.99 7.32 -18.89
C PRO A 396 -2.10 5.84 -18.51
N VAL A 397 -2.95 5.53 -17.52
CA VAL A 397 -3.31 4.14 -17.20
C VAL A 397 -3.83 3.42 -18.44
N GLU A 398 -3.24 2.26 -18.72
CA GLU A 398 -3.70 1.34 -19.75
C GLU A 398 -4.39 0.12 -19.14
N PRO A 399 -5.37 -0.49 -19.83
CA PRO A 399 -6.08 -1.66 -19.33
C PRO A 399 -5.17 -2.82 -18.92
N GLY A 400 -5.30 -3.29 -17.68
CA GLY A 400 -4.53 -4.43 -17.19
C GLY A 400 -4.84 -4.80 -15.75
N VAL A 401 -4.28 -5.94 -15.33
CA VAL A 401 -4.45 -6.45 -13.96
C VAL A 401 -3.34 -5.90 -13.07
N PHE A 402 -3.70 -5.22 -11.99
CA PHE A 402 -2.81 -4.78 -10.94
C PHE A 402 -2.83 -5.78 -9.78
N ALA A 403 -1.72 -5.91 -9.08
CA ALA A 403 -1.57 -6.86 -7.98
C ALA A 403 -1.00 -6.19 -6.72
N LEU A 404 -1.49 -6.61 -5.56
CA LEU A 404 -1.05 -6.16 -4.23
C LEU A 404 -0.91 -7.38 -3.31
N VAL A 405 0.03 -7.37 -2.37
CA VAL A 405 0.06 -8.31 -1.25
C VAL A 405 -0.40 -7.59 0.02
N GLN A 406 -1.44 -8.13 0.64
CA GLN A 406 -1.90 -7.76 1.97
C GLN A 406 -1.14 -8.54 3.04
N VAL A 407 -0.74 -7.88 4.13
CA VAL A 407 -0.17 -8.49 5.34
C VAL A 407 -1.06 -8.18 6.54
N ALA A 408 -1.51 -9.20 7.27
CA ALA A 408 -2.43 -9.02 8.41
C ALA A 408 -3.70 -8.21 8.04
N HIS A 409 -4.30 -7.49 9.01
CA HIS A 409 -5.49 -6.63 8.81
C HIS A 409 -6.70 -7.37 8.20
N GLU A 410 -6.94 -8.61 8.66
CA GLU A 410 -8.15 -9.38 8.30
C GLU A 410 -9.25 -9.25 9.35
N GLU A 411 -8.93 -8.76 10.55
CA GLU A 411 -9.86 -8.60 11.66
C GLU A 411 -10.90 -7.50 11.35
N ARG A 412 -12.11 -7.92 10.96
CA ARG A 412 -13.23 -7.03 10.60
C ARG A 412 -14.28 -6.86 11.69
N ALA A 413 -14.18 -7.59 12.79
CA ALA A 413 -15.10 -7.50 13.91
C ALA A 413 -14.38 -7.68 15.25
N GLY A 414 -14.93 -7.06 16.30
CA GLY A 414 -14.38 -7.13 17.65
C GLY A 414 -13.45 -5.97 18.03
N LYS A 415 -12.88 -6.07 19.23
CA LYS A 415 -12.05 -5.01 19.83
C LYS A 415 -10.77 -4.67 19.05
N ASP A 416 -10.25 -5.63 18.30
CA ASP A 416 -8.99 -5.52 17.58
C ASP A 416 -9.19 -5.02 16.13
N THR A 417 -10.45 -4.75 15.72
CA THR A 417 -10.82 -4.32 14.37
C THR A 417 -9.99 -3.13 13.88
N TYR A 418 -9.67 -2.16 14.75
CA TYR A 418 -8.93 -0.94 14.37
C TYR A 418 -7.49 -0.92 14.91
N GLN A 419 -6.91 -2.09 15.20
CA GLN A 419 -5.51 -2.23 15.66
C GLN A 419 -4.59 -2.64 14.48
N GLY A 420 -3.30 -2.85 14.75
CA GLY A 420 -2.32 -3.31 13.75
C GLY A 420 -1.25 -2.28 13.39
N HIS A 421 -0.48 -2.57 12.33
CA HIS A 421 0.61 -1.73 11.83
C HIS A 421 0.30 -1.19 10.43
N ALA A 422 0.90 -0.07 10.06
CA ALA A 422 0.76 0.53 8.73
C ALA A 422 1.54 -0.28 7.65
N ASP A 423 1.47 0.20 6.40
CA ASP A 423 2.06 -0.40 5.20
C ASP A 423 1.74 -1.89 5.05
N TYR A 424 0.46 -2.26 5.14
CA TYR A 424 0.03 -3.65 4.99
C TYR A 424 -0.38 -4.00 3.56
N LEU A 425 -0.40 -3.06 2.60
CA LEU A 425 -0.57 -3.34 1.18
C LEU A 425 0.72 -3.00 0.45
N ARG A 426 1.40 -4.01 -0.08
CA ARG A 426 2.61 -3.85 -0.90
C ARG A 426 2.29 -4.16 -2.35
N ALA A 427 2.60 -3.23 -3.26
CA ALA A 427 2.36 -3.45 -4.69
C ALA A 427 3.23 -4.59 -5.23
N VAL A 428 2.71 -5.29 -6.24
CA VAL A 428 3.42 -6.34 -6.98
C VAL A 428 3.39 -5.97 -8.45
N PRO A 429 4.22 -5.01 -8.89
CA PRO A 429 4.17 -4.50 -10.26
C PRO A 429 4.67 -5.56 -11.24
N ALA A 430 4.09 -5.57 -12.44
CA ALA A 430 4.45 -6.51 -13.51
C ALA A 430 5.88 -6.33 -14.04
N THR A 431 6.51 -5.18 -13.76
CA THR A 431 7.94 -4.91 -14.01
C THR A 431 8.87 -5.77 -13.15
N GLY A 432 8.40 -6.27 -12.01
CA GLY A 432 9.14 -7.19 -11.15
C GLY A 432 9.80 -6.55 -9.95
N LEU A 433 10.50 -7.40 -9.19
CA LEU A 433 11.26 -7.06 -7.99
C LEU A 433 12.77 -7.21 -8.27
N PHE A 434 13.57 -6.30 -7.74
CA PHE A 434 14.99 -6.15 -8.04
C PHE A 434 15.78 -5.75 -6.80
N ASP A 435 17.07 -6.03 -6.82
CA ASP A 435 18.03 -5.40 -5.94
C ASP A 435 18.40 -4.02 -6.47
N LEU A 436 17.62 -3.01 -6.08
CA LEU A 436 17.75 -1.64 -6.60
C LEU A 436 19.05 -0.97 -6.15
N GLU A 437 19.92 -0.66 -7.12
CA GLU A 437 21.18 0.06 -6.90
C GLU A 437 21.09 1.50 -7.39
N LEU A 438 21.57 2.45 -6.59
CA LEU A 438 21.63 3.86 -6.95
C LEU A 438 22.89 4.15 -7.76
N ARG A 439 22.78 4.94 -8.83
CA ARG A 439 23.94 5.29 -9.69
C ARG A 439 24.99 6.17 -8.99
N GLY A 440 24.60 6.89 -7.95
CA GLY A 440 25.50 7.72 -7.13
C GLY A 440 25.63 9.18 -7.58
N ASP A 441 25.14 9.54 -8.76
CA ASP A 441 25.03 10.92 -9.25
C ASP A 441 23.57 11.26 -9.62
N THR A 442 23.31 12.50 -10.00
CA THR A 442 21.96 12.97 -10.33
C THR A 442 21.86 13.44 -11.78
N LEU A 443 20.77 13.08 -12.44
CA LEU A 443 20.35 13.59 -13.75
C LEU A 443 19.37 14.74 -13.59
N SER A 444 19.34 15.64 -14.58
CA SER A 444 18.23 16.57 -14.73
C SER A 444 16.96 15.78 -15.04
N THR A 445 15.84 16.15 -14.43
CA THR A 445 14.52 15.57 -14.68
C THR A 445 13.52 16.71 -14.82
N ASP A 446 12.73 16.69 -15.89
CA ASP A 446 11.66 17.67 -16.06
C ASP A 446 10.29 17.09 -15.63
N CYS A 447 10.23 15.78 -15.39
CA CYS A 447 9.01 15.13 -14.93
C CYS A 447 8.94 15.00 -13.39
N PRO A 448 7.77 15.23 -12.74
CA PRO A 448 6.57 15.87 -13.29
C PRO A 448 6.58 17.41 -13.17
N PHE A 449 7.54 18.00 -12.43
CA PHE A 449 7.49 19.40 -11.99
C PHE A 449 8.51 20.37 -12.65
N GLY A 450 9.31 19.91 -13.61
CA GLY A 450 10.27 20.74 -14.36
C GLY A 450 11.52 21.14 -13.57
N GLY A 451 12.70 21.12 -14.21
CA GLY A 451 13.94 21.65 -13.63
C GLY A 451 14.48 20.89 -12.40
N GLY A 452 13.96 19.69 -12.16
CA GLY A 452 14.33 18.79 -11.07
C GLY A 452 15.69 18.13 -11.24
N ARG A 453 16.20 17.52 -10.16
CA ARG A 453 17.29 16.55 -10.23
C ARG A 453 16.85 15.24 -9.58
N SER A 454 17.02 14.14 -10.30
CA SER A 454 16.70 12.78 -9.85
C SER A 454 17.98 11.96 -9.80
N MET A 455 18.19 11.20 -8.72
CA MET A 455 19.26 10.21 -8.65
C MET A 455 18.75 8.93 -9.32
N PRO A 456 19.33 8.45 -10.42
CA PRO A 456 18.81 7.26 -11.08
C PRO A 456 19.10 5.97 -10.31
N PHE A 457 18.31 4.94 -10.58
CA PHE A 457 18.51 3.60 -10.07
C PHE A 457 18.54 2.56 -11.19
N PHE A 458 19.19 1.42 -10.93
CA PHE A 458 19.28 0.29 -11.85
C PHE A 458 18.21 -0.77 -11.51
N ALA A 459 17.59 -1.32 -12.55
CA ALA A 459 16.65 -2.44 -12.46
C ALA A 459 16.93 -3.46 -13.58
N ASP A 460 18.20 -3.87 -13.70
CA ASP A 460 18.64 -4.80 -14.73
C ASP A 460 18.14 -6.22 -14.45
N SER A 461 17.91 -6.99 -15.52
CA SER A 461 17.42 -8.38 -15.42
C SER A 461 18.30 -9.30 -14.56
N ARG A 462 19.62 -9.07 -14.55
CA ARG A 462 20.59 -9.80 -13.72
C ARG A 462 20.41 -9.56 -12.22
N ASP A 463 19.82 -8.42 -11.85
CA ASP A 463 19.59 -7.97 -10.48
C ASP A 463 18.15 -8.26 -10.04
N ALA A 464 17.39 -9.01 -10.87
CA ALA A 464 16.08 -9.53 -10.50
C ALA A 464 16.17 -10.31 -9.18
N ASN A 465 15.22 -10.03 -8.30
CA ASN A 465 15.09 -10.65 -6.99
C ASN A 465 13.58 -10.84 -6.67
N PRO A 466 12.92 -11.83 -7.29
CA PRO A 466 11.47 -12.02 -7.21
C PRO A 466 10.96 -12.42 -5.81
N LEU A 467 11.83 -12.73 -4.84
CA LEU A 467 11.44 -13.22 -3.51
C LEU A 467 11.60 -12.17 -2.41
N SER A 468 12.71 -11.43 -2.40
CA SER A 468 12.99 -10.42 -1.37
C SER A 468 13.34 -9.04 -1.92
N GLY A 469 13.27 -8.85 -3.24
CA GLY A 469 13.64 -7.62 -3.92
C GLY A 469 12.67 -6.47 -3.66
N GLY A 470 13.13 -5.28 -4.02
CA GLY A 470 12.31 -4.08 -4.04
C GLY A 470 11.79 -3.69 -5.43
N HIS A 471 10.93 -2.68 -5.50
CA HIS A 471 10.39 -2.15 -6.75
C HIS A 471 10.27 -0.62 -6.72
N GLU A 472 9.91 -0.04 -7.85
CA GLU A 472 9.91 1.41 -8.05
C GLU A 472 8.69 2.15 -7.50
N LEU A 473 7.70 1.42 -6.98
CA LEU A 473 6.48 1.99 -6.35
C LEU A 473 6.57 2.02 -4.81
N GLU A 474 7.73 1.74 -4.25
CA GLU A 474 8.02 1.91 -2.83
C GLU A 474 9.10 2.98 -2.64
N LEU A 475 9.39 3.33 -1.39
CA LEU A 475 10.46 4.26 -1.04
C LEU A 475 11.60 3.47 -0.36
N PRO A 476 12.58 2.94 -1.14
CA PRO A 476 13.68 2.16 -0.60
C PRO A 476 14.53 2.97 0.38
N VAL A 477 15.10 2.28 1.36
CA VAL A 477 15.96 2.90 2.38
C VAL A 477 17.41 2.45 2.18
N TYR A 478 18.33 3.40 2.28
CA TYR A 478 19.77 3.20 2.18
C TYR A 478 20.46 3.84 3.39
N ASP A 479 21.58 3.26 3.83
CA ASP A 479 22.46 3.83 4.87
C ASP A 479 23.25 4.98 4.24
N ARG A 480 22.64 6.17 4.18
CA ARG A 480 23.19 7.32 3.46
C ARG A 480 24.19 8.09 4.29
N ASN A 481 24.09 8.00 5.62
CA ASN A 481 24.99 8.64 6.55
C ASN A 481 26.19 7.75 6.96
N GLY A 482 26.16 6.46 6.62
CA GLY A 482 27.23 5.50 6.89
C GLY A 482 27.31 5.06 8.35
N ASP A 483 26.20 5.11 9.10
CA ASP A 483 26.17 4.80 10.53
C ASP A 483 25.91 3.30 10.85
N GLY A 484 25.75 2.48 9.81
CA GLY A 484 25.49 1.04 9.92
C GLY A 484 24.04 0.73 10.30
N ARG A 485 23.10 1.66 10.09
CA ARG A 485 21.67 1.48 10.31
C ARG A 485 20.88 2.03 9.12
N LEU A 486 19.73 1.44 8.88
CA LEU A 486 18.76 1.96 7.92
C LEU A 486 17.69 2.72 8.68
N ASP A 487 17.50 4.00 8.38
CA ASP A 487 16.38 4.78 8.90
C ASP A 487 15.46 5.23 7.75
N ARG A 488 14.14 5.07 7.92
CA ARG A 488 13.17 5.52 6.91
C ARG A 488 13.23 7.01 6.58
N ARG A 489 13.90 7.85 7.37
CA ARG A 489 14.20 9.24 7.02
C ARG A 489 15.20 9.37 5.88
N GLU A 490 15.95 8.31 5.59
CA GLU A 490 16.93 8.22 4.51
C GLU A 490 16.36 7.57 3.25
N HIS A 491 15.03 7.41 3.18
CA HIS A 491 14.38 6.84 2.02
C HIS A 491 14.68 7.64 0.73
N TYR A 492 14.59 6.92 -0.37
CA TYR A 492 14.77 7.42 -1.71
C TYR A 492 13.44 7.32 -2.48
N ILE A 493 13.11 8.32 -3.30
CA ILE A 493 11.94 8.30 -4.19
C ILE A 493 12.42 7.87 -5.57
N PRO A 494 12.00 6.68 -6.08
CA PRO A 494 12.37 6.19 -7.41
C PRO A 494 11.88 7.11 -8.54
N GLY A 495 12.79 7.94 -9.06
CA GLY A 495 12.48 8.89 -10.12
C GLY A 495 12.82 8.36 -11.51
N THR A 496 14.08 8.00 -11.72
CA THR A 496 14.61 7.69 -13.06
C THR A 496 15.17 6.28 -13.09
N ARG A 497 14.65 5.43 -13.97
CA ARG A 497 15.08 4.04 -14.10
C ARG A 497 16.07 3.84 -15.23
N ILE A 498 17.13 3.09 -14.95
CA ILE A 498 18.08 2.60 -15.93
C ILE A 498 17.94 1.09 -16.08
N VAL A 499 17.83 0.64 -17.34
CA VAL A 499 17.81 -0.77 -17.72
C VAL A 499 18.79 -0.97 -18.86
N ASP A 500 19.70 -1.93 -18.71
CA ASP A 500 20.75 -2.30 -19.67
C ASP A 500 21.57 -1.06 -20.13
N GLY A 501 21.89 -0.20 -19.16
CA GLY A 501 22.67 1.02 -19.38
C GLY A 501 21.94 2.17 -20.07
N ARG A 502 20.62 2.05 -20.30
CA ARG A 502 19.79 3.09 -20.91
C ARG A 502 18.80 3.64 -19.89
N THR A 503 18.67 4.97 -19.83
CA THR A 503 17.51 5.58 -19.17
C THR A 503 16.27 5.18 -19.92
N THR A 504 15.35 4.50 -19.24
CA THR A 504 14.12 4.01 -19.84
C THR A 504 12.95 4.92 -19.52
N GLU A 505 12.89 5.45 -18.29
CA GLU A 505 11.69 6.15 -17.81
C GLU A 505 12.01 7.22 -16.75
N GLU A 506 11.11 8.21 -16.65
CA GLU A 506 11.09 9.24 -15.60
C GLU A 506 9.79 9.16 -14.78
N ALA A 507 9.86 9.63 -13.53
CA ALA A 507 8.74 9.70 -12.58
C ALA A 507 8.02 8.35 -12.31
N VAL A 508 8.74 7.24 -12.42
CA VAL A 508 8.18 5.87 -12.33
C VAL A 508 7.42 5.58 -11.04
N PHE A 509 7.80 6.21 -9.92
CA PHE A 509 7.12 6.07 -8.64
C PHE A 509 5.64 6.49 -8.67
N PHE A 510 5.26 7.40 -9.58
CA PHE A 510 3.88 7.86 -9.73
C PHE A 510 3.02 6.96 -10.63
N GLY A 511 3.58 5.86 -11.10
CA GLY A 511 2.86 4.85 -11.89
C GLY A 511 3.20 4.89 -13.38
N ARG A 512 3.20 3.71 -14.01
CA ARG A 512 3.47 3.48 -15.43
C ARG A 512 2.57 2.36 -15.95
N PRO A 513 2.17 2.38 -17.24
CA PRO A 513 1.32 1.34 -17.82
C PRO A 513 1.84 -0.10 -17.68
N GLU A 514 3.16 -0.25 -17.67
CA GLU A 514 3.88 -1.52 -17.51
C GLU A 514 3.85 -2.10 -16.08
N HIS A 515 3.35 -1.35 -15.09
CA HIS A 515 3.09 -1.90 -13.75
C HIS A 515 1.93 -2.89 -13.74
N ALA A 516 1.04 -2.82 -14.73
CA ALA A 516 -0.06 -3.75 -14.90
C ALA A 516 0.37 -5.00 -15.67
N PHE A 517 -0.17 -6.16 -15.28
CA PHE A 517 -0.10 -7.38 -16.08
C PHE A 517 -1.01 -7.27 -17.29
N ARG A 518 -0.45 -7.45 -18.49
CA ARG A 518 -1.10 -7.15 -19.77
C ARG A 518 -0.80 -8.25 -20.79
N MET A 519 -1.62 -8.32 -21.83
CA MET A 519 -1.39 -9.27 -22.94
C MET A 519 -0.10 -8.96 -23.72
N ILE A 520 0.34 -7.70 -23.68
CA ILE A 520 1.64 -7.24 -24.17
C ILE A 520 2.52 -6.98 -22.94
N GLY A 521 3.63 -7.70 -22.80
CA GLY A 521 4.52 -7.62 -21.64
C GLY A 521 4.36 -8.83 -20.71
N ASN A 522 4.46 -8.60 -19.40
CA ASN A 522 4.33 -9.65 -18.40
C ASN A 522 2.85 -9.96 -18.15
N ARG A 523 2.52 -11.26 -18.15
CA ARG A 523 1.15 -11.77 -18.02
C ARG A 523 0.97 -12.77 -16.88
N ALA A 524 2.01 -13.05 -16.09
CA ALA A 524 1.94 -14.11 -15.10
C ALA A 524 2.77 -13.82 -13.85
N LEU A 525 2.26 -14.31 -12.72
CA LEU A 525 2.99 -14.53 -11.49
C LEU A 525 3.08 -16.03 -11.25
N GLY A 526 4.25 -16.51 -10.86
CA GLY A 526 4.54 -17.91 -10.57
C GLY A 526 5.89 -18.07 -9.92
N LEU A 527 6.27 -19.31 -9.65
CA LEU A 527 7.49 -19.62 -8.89
C LEU A 527 8.77 -19.22 -9.64
N ALA A 528 8.74 -19.28 -10.98
CA ALA A 528 9.87 -18.95 -11.84
C ALA A 528 9.73 -17.60 -12.57
N THR A 529 8.79 -16.75 -12.17
CA THR A 529 8.58 -15.42 -12.78
C THR A 529 9.16 -14.30 -11.92
N ASN A 530 9.27 -13.11 -12.49
CA ASN A 530 9.50 -11.87 -11.74
C ASN A 530 8.37 -10.88 -12.08
N PRO A 531 7.51 -10.49 -11.12
CA PRO A 531 7.51 -10.89 -9.70
C PRO A 531 7.06 -12.35 -9.49
N GLY A 532 7.34 -12.91 -8.30
CA GLY A 532 6.92 -14.27 -7.90
C GLY A 532 5.60 -14.29 -7.11
N THR A 533 5.10 -15.50 -6.81
CA THR A 533 3.87 -15.73 -6.01
C THR A 533 4.12 -16.10 -4.55
N ALA A 534 5.38 -16.21 -4.13
CA ALA A 534 5.73 -16.54 -2.75
C ALA A 534 5.31 -15.39 -1.80
N ASN A 535 5.18 -15.70 -0.50
CA ASN A 535 4.93 -14.65 0.49
C ASN A 535 6.10 -13.67 0.56
N LEU A 536 5.80 -12.47 1.05
CA LEU A 536 6.80 -11.44 1.27
C LEU A 536 7.40 -11.57 2.68
N MET A 537 8.67 -11.21 2.81
CA MET A 537 9.28 -11.07 4.12
C MET A 537 8.78 -9.79 4.80
N THR A 538 8.54 -9.84 6.10
CA THR A 538 8.14 -8.67 6.90
C THR A 538 9.17 -8.36 7.98
N LEU A 539 9.20 -7.12 8.41
CA LEU A 539 9.94 -6.66 9.57
C LEU A 539 9.23 -5.43 10.14
N VAL A 540 8.38 -5.64 11.14
CA VAL A 540 7.70 -4.54 11.81
C VAL A 540 8.73 -3.61 12.42
N SER A 541 8.74 -2.38 11.92
CA SER A 541 9.74 -1.38 12.30
C SER A 541 9.13 0.02 12.33
N ALA A 542 9.74 0.90 13.11
CA ALA A 542 9.43 2.32 13.17
C ALA A 542 10.74 3.12 13.18
N GLY A 543 10.90 4.04 12.23
CA GLY A 543 12.22 4.63 11.92
C GLY A 543 13.24 3.52 11.66
N GLY A 544 14.45 3.65 12.21
CA GLY A 544 15.47 2.61 12.12
C GLY A 544 15.44 1.50 13.18
N LYS A 545 14.29 1.18 13.80
CA LYS A 545 14.21 0.16 14.87
C LYS A 545 13.21 -0.95 14.55
N ALA A 546 13.69 -2.20 14.53
CA ALA A 546 12.84 -3.40 14.48
C ALA A 546 12.16 -3.67 15.83
N LEU A 547 10.84 -3.90 15.80
CA LEU A 547 10.02 -4.10 17.01
C LEU A 547 10.17 -5.51 17.59
N HIS A 548 10.06 -6.53 16.73
CA HIS A 548 10.13 -7.94 17.13
C HIS A 548 11.52 -8.54 16.95
N LYS A 549 12.52 -7.74 16.55
CA LYS A 549 13.91 -8.18 16.28
C LYS A 549 13.99 -9.36 15.31
N GLY A 550 13.05 -9.48 14.38
CA GLY A 550 12.94 -10.60 13.44
C GLY A 550 12.36 -11.88 14.04
N GLY A 551 11.76 -11.83 15.23
CA GLY A 551 10.93 -12.92 15.75
C GLY A 551 9.47 -12.78 15.29
N ALA A 552 8.66 -13.78 15.61
CA ALA A 552 7.21 -13.71 15.43
C ALA A 552 6.64 -12.41 16.05
N PRO A 553 5.66 -11.76 15.40
CA PRO A 553 4.91 -12.21 14.22
C PRO A 553 5.54 -11.87 12.84
N ASP A 554 6.80 -11.43 12.79
CA ASP A 554 7.46 -11.14 11.50
C ASP A 554 7.66 -12.41 10.66
N ALA A 555 7.24 -12.38 9.39
CA ALA A 555 7.55 -13.41 8.42
C ALA A 555 9.01 -13.24 7.94
N ARG A 556 9.94 -13.95 8.57
CA ARG A 556 11.39 -13.93 8.24
C ARG A 556 11.83 -15.01 7.26
N LEU A 557 10.88 -15.53 6.51
CA LEU A 557 11.06 -16.62 5.57
C LEU A 557 10.13 -16.44 4.37
N VAL A 558 10.55 -17.01 3.24
CA VAL A 558 9.79 -17.08 1.99
C VAL A 558 9.42 -18.54 1.75
N VAL A 559 8.13 -18.87 1.74
CA VAL A 559 7.62 -20.22 1.47
C VAL A 559 7.21 -20.32 0.01
N LEU A 560 7.78 -21.30 -0.69
CA LEU A 560 7.36 -21.66 -2.04
C LEU A 560 6.02 -22.39 -1.98
N ASN A 561 5.08 -22.02 -2.85
CA ASN A 561 3.68 -22.45 -2.69
C ASN A 561 3.05 -23.14 -3.92
N GLY A 562 3.73 -23.16 -5.07
CA GLY A 562 3.18 -23.72 -6.31
C GLY A 562 2.07 -22.88 -6.96
N LEU A 563 1.74 -21.71 -6.39
CA LEU A 563 0.71 -20.83 -6.93
C LEU A 563 1.18 -20.23 -8.26
N ARG A 564 0.28 -20.22 -9.25
CA ARG A 564 0.43 -19.42 -10.46
C ARG A 564 -0.86 -18.72 -10.84
N VAL A 565 -0.70 -17.45 -11.15
CA VAL A 565 -1.72 -16.56 -11.69
C VAL A 565 -1.30 -16.19 -13.11
N GLU A 566 -2.15 -16.43 -14.11
CA GLU A 566 -1.85 -16.08 -15.51
C GLU A 566 -3.04 -15.39 -16.17
N LEU A 567 -2.79 -14.23 -16.77
CA LEU A 567 -3.71 -13.55 -17.67
C LEU A 567 -3.77 -14.34 -18.98
N LEU A 568 -4.92 -14.94 -19.26
CA LEU A 568 -5.16 -15.77 -20.44
C LEU A 568 -5.62 -14.94 -21.64
N ALA A 569 -6.45 -13.93 -21.39
CA ALA A 569 -7.04 -13.09 -22.43
C ALA A 569 -7.49 -11.75 -21.85
N GLN A 570 -7.58 -10.74 -22.71
CA GLN A 570 -8.26 -9.48 -22.44
C GLN A 570 -9.26 -9.23 -23.56
N ALA A 571 -10.54 -9.10 -23.21
CA ALA A 571 -11.63 -8.87 -24.15
C ALA A 571 -11.64 -7.43 -24.67
N ALA A 572 -12.41 -7.16 -25.73
CA ALA A 572 -12.48 -5.83 -26.35
C ALA A 572 -13.01 -4.74 -25.40
N ASP A 573 -13.94 -5.11 -24.52
CA ASP A 573 -14.46 -4.26 -23.45
C ASP A 573 -13.46 -4.06 -22.30
N GLY A 574 -12.32 -4.75 -22.33
CA GLY A 574 -11.26 -4.67 -21.33
C GLY A 574 -11.34 -5.75 -20.24
N ALA A 575 -12.34 -6.62 -20.23
CA ALA A 575 -12.44 -7.68 -19.22
C ALA A 575 -11.26 -8.66 -19.31
N ALA A 576 -10.62 -8.92 -18.17
CA ALA A 576 -9.44 -9.79 -18.05
C ALA A 576 -9.86 -11.20 -17.64
N THR A 577 -9.44 -12.21 -18.39
CA THR A 577 -9.61 -13.62 -18.01
C THR A 577 -8.33 -14.13 -17.35
N VAL A 578 -8.41 -14.53 -16.09
CA VAL A 578 -7.27 -14.94 -15.26
C VAL A 578 -7.42 -16.40 -14.83
N ARG A 579 -6.33 -17.16 -14.87
CA ARG A 579 -6.27 -18.53 -14.32
C ARG A 579 -5.44 -18.57 -13.05
N VAL A 580 -5.98 -19.19 -12.01
CA VAL A 580 -5.30 -19.50 -10.75
C VAL A 580 -5.10 -21.02 -10.65
N ARG A 581 -3.88 -21.48 -10.37
CA ARG A 581 -3.51 -22.90 -10.20
C ARG A 581 -2.44 -23.09 -9.13
N THR A 582 -2.30 -24.29 -8.60
CA THR A 582 -1.38 -24.64 -7.47
C THR A 582 -0.30 -25.67 -7.83
N ASP A 583 -0.12 -25.94 -9.12
CA ASP A 583 0.81 -26.92 -9.66
C ASP A 583 2.04 -26.30 -10.34
N ASP A 584 2.39 -25.04 -10.01
CA ASP A 584 3.55 -24.34 -10.56
C ASP A 584 4.83 -24.63 -9.75
N ASN A 585 5.35 -25.83 -9.93
CA ASN A 585 6.52 -26.33 -9.22
C ASN A 585 7.78 -26.43 -10.10
N VAL A 586 7.84 -25.64 -11.18
CA VAL A 586 8.81 -25.80 -12.27
C VAL A 586 9.59 -24.51 -12.48
N VAL A 587 10.92 -24.63 -12.49
CA VAL A 587 11.86 -23.60 -12.96
C VAL A 587 12.31 -24.00 -14.36
N ASP A 588 11.81 -23.27 -15.36
CA ASP A 588 12.03 -23.53 -16.79
C ASP A 588 12.99 -22.52 -17.46
N ARG A 589 13.61 -21.65 -16.67
CA ARG A 589 14.46 -20.55 -17.11
C ARG A 589 15.54 -20.23 -16.08
N GLU A 590 16.37 -19.24 -16.38
CA GLU A 590 17.26 -18.66 -15.38
C GLU A 590 16.48 -17.85 -14.35
N VAL A 591 16.63 -18.22 -13.07
CA VAL A 591 16.05 -17.49 -11.95
C VAL A 591 17.12 -17.31 -10.86
N ARG A 592 17.10 -16.13 -10.26
CA ARG A 592 17.93 -15.78 -9.11
C ARG A 592 17.02 -15.62 -7.90
N TRP A 593 17.29 -16.36 -6.83
CA TRP A 593 16.51 -16.33 -5.60
C TRP A 593 17.37 -15.89 -4.43
N CYS A 594 16.85 -14.89 -3.72
CA CYS A 594 17.47 -14.32 -2.53
C CYS A 594 16.43 -14.18 -1.43
N ALA A 595 16.77 -14.56 -0.20
CA ALA A 595 16.02 -14.27 1.02
C ALA A 595 16.81 -14.81 2.22
N ASP A 596 16.62 -14.26 3.43
CA ASP A 596 17.26 -14.79 4.63
C ASP A 596 16.94 -16.29 4.83
N SER A 597 15.72 -16.71 4.49
CA SER A 597 15.34 -18.11 4.40
C SER A 597 14.29 -18.34 3.31
N ILE A 598 14.55 -19.31 2.44
CA ILE A 598 13.59 -19.85 1.47
C ILE A 598 13.21 -21.25 1.95
N VAL A 599 11.93 -21.61 1.90
CA VAL A 599 11.41 -22.89 2.35
C VAL A 599 10.64 -23.56 1.22
N LEU A 600 11.04 -24.78 0.87
CA LEU A 600 10.30 -25.67 -0.03
C LEU A 600 9.51 -26.68 0.82
N PRO A 601 8.18 -26.51 0.97
CA PRO A 601 7.31 -27.51 1.56
C PRO A 601 7.15 -28.73 0.63
N PRO A 602 6.56 -29.85 1.09
CA PRO A 602 6.28 -31.02 0.25
C PRO A 602 5.11 -30.74 -0.71
N LEU A 603 5.36 -29.89 -1.72
CA LEU A 603 4.41 -29.54 -2.75
C LEU A 603 4.06 -30.79 -3.59
N ARG A 604 2.78 -30.95 -3.92
CA ARG A 604 2.28 -32.02 -4.79
C ARG A 604 2.45 -31.67 -6.27
N GLY A 605 3.70 -31.49 -6.67
CA GLY A 605 4.04 -31.12 -8.03
C GLY A 605 4.00 -32.29 -9.03
N ARG A 606 4.29 -31.99 -10.30
CA ARG A 606 4.31 -33.00 -11.38
C ARG A 606 5.26 -34.16 -11.03
N GLY A 607 4.74 -35.39 -11.10
CA GLY A 607 5.53 -36.60 -10.82
C GLY A 607 5.92 -36.79 -9.35
N GLY A 608 5.24 -36.12 -8.40
CA GLY A 608 5.54 -36.21 -6.97
C GLY A 608 6.76 -35.40 -6.52
N VAL A 609 7.29 -34.54 -7.40
CA VAL A 609 8.45 -33.69 -7.12
C VAL A 609 7.99 -32.34 -6.56
N GLY A 610 8.60 -31.89 -5.45
CA GLY A 610 8.27 -30.61 -4.82
C GLY A 610 8.70 -29.40 -5.65
N LEU A 611 9.89 -29.46 -6.25
CA LEU A 611 10.43 -28.44 -7.16
C LEU A 611 11.32 -29.10 -8.23
N SER A 612 11.12 -28.76 -9.50
CA SER A 612 11.94 -29.22 -10.63
C SER A 612 12.65 -28.05 -11.31
N VAL A 613 13.96 -28.14 -11.47
CA VAL A 613 14.76 -27.26 -12.34
C VAL A 613 14.97 -28.00 -13.66
N GLU A 614 14.32 -27.52 -14.71
CA GLU A 614 14.21 -28.22 -16.00
C GLU A 614 15.45 -28.05 -16.87
N ALA A 615 15.57 -28.89 -17.90
CA ALA A 615 16.73 -28.91 -18.79
C ALA A 615 17.00 -27.53 -19.41
N GLY A 616 18.25 -27.06 -19.31
CA GLY A 616 18.66 -25.74 -19.81
C GLY A 616 18.33 -24.57 -18.88
N ALA A 617 17.59 -24.80 -17.79
CA ALA A 617 17.29 -23.80 -16.78
C ALA A 617 18.42 -23.67 -15.75
N ARG A 618 18.42 -22.55 -15.01
CA ARG A 618 19.39 -22.25 -13.95
C ARG A 618 18.67 -21.72 -12.72
N LEU A 619 18.88 -22.36 -11.58
CA LEU A 619 18.50 -21.83 -10.27
C LEU A 619 19.75 -21.31 -9.56
N LEU A 620 19.84 -20.00 -9.39
CA LEU A 620 20.89 -19.32 -8.65
C LEU A 620 20.38 -18.91 -7.26
N LEU A 621 20.99 -19.43 -6.20
CA LEU A 621 20.81 -18.99 -4.82
C LEU A 621 21.90 -17.99 -4.46
N ASP A 622 21.46 -16.82 -4.01
CA ASP A 622 22.34 -15.67 -3.88
C ASP A 622 21.90 -14.76 -2.73
N ARG A 623 22.80 -13.93 -2.22
CA ARG A 623 22.54 -12.96 -1.15
C ARG A 623 21.81 -11.73 -1.70
N SER A 624 20.72 -11.36 -1.01
CA SER A 624 19.91 -10.19 -1.37
C SER A 624 20.68 -8.90 -1.18
N ALA A 625 20.71 -8.05 -2.20
CA ALA A 625 21.21 -6.69 -2.06
C ALA A 625 20.12 -5.72 -1.56
N THR A 626 18.85 -6.10 -1.67
CA THR A 626 17.73 -5.48 -0.98
C THR A 626 17.82 -5.77 0.53
N PRO A 627 17.70 -4.74 1.39
CA PRO A 627 17.73 -4.93 2.83
C PRO A 627 16.61 -5.85 3.34
N THR A 628 16.96 -6.78 4.21
CA THR A 628 16.01 -7.60 4.98
C THR A 628 16.05 -7.25 6.47
N ARG A 629 17.08 -6.54 6.96
CA ARG A 629 17.22 -6.03 8.34
C ARG A 629 17.61 -4.55 8.35
N VAL A 630 17.35 -3.85 9.46
CA VAL A 630 17.60 -2.40 9.60
C VAL A 630 18.88 -2.06 10.38
N ASP A 631 19.53 -3.05 10.99
CA ASP A 631 20.77 -2.86 11.74
C ASP A 631 21.68 -4.07 11.63
N ARG A 632 22.89 -3.93 12.22
CA ARG A 632 23.93 -4.97 12.25
C ARG A 632 24.24 -5.50 10.85
N PRO A 633 24.66 -4.61 9.93
CA PRO A 633 25.10 -5.07 8.62
C PRO A 633 26.36 -5.93 8.74
N GLU A 634 26.64 -6.68 7.69
CA GLU A 634 27.86 -7.47 7.56
C GLU A 634 28.70 -6.92 6.41
N GLU A 635 30.01 -6.86 6.61
CA GLU A 635 30.96 -6.52 5.56
C GLU A 635 31.44 -7.80 4.86
N ALA A 636 31.18 -7.90 3.56
CA ALA A 636 31.65 -9.02 2.74
C ALA A 636 31.85 -8.59 1.29
N ASP A 637 32.95 -9.04 0.68
CA ASP A 637 33.33 -8.74 -0.70
C ASP A 637 33.38 -7.24 -1.04
N GLY A 638 33.81 -6.43 -0.07
CA GLY A 638 33.90 -4.96 -0.20
C GLY A 638 32.53 -4.26 -0.21
N ARG A 639 31.47 -4.93 0.23
CA ARG A 639 30.11 -4.40 0.31
C ARG A 639 29.52 -4.59 1.72
N THR A 640 28.76 -3.60 2.15
CA THR A 640 27.91 -3.64 3.34
C THR A 640 26.58 -4.33 3.02
N TRP A 641 26.23 -5.36 3.77
CA TRP A 641 25.01 -6.15 3.58
C TRP A 641 24.04 -6.00 4.75
N PHE A 642 22.86 -5.44 4.46
CA PHE A 642 21.71 -5.41 5.36
C PHE A 642 20.78 -6.62 5.15
N SER A 643 21.37 -7.77 4.83
CA SER A 643 20.68 -9.03 4.59
C SER A 643 21.54 -10.19 5.07
N ALA A 644 20.96 -11.33 5.43
CA ALA A 644 21.73 -12.54 5.69
C ALA A 644 22.09 -13.25 4.36
N PRO A 645 23.15 -14.09 4.33
CA PRO A 645 23.32 -15.05 3.25
C PRO A 645 22.07 -15.92 3.07
N THR A 646 21.75 -16.29 1.83
CA THR A 646 20.51 -16.99 1.54
C THR A 646 20.54 -18.42 2.03
N ARG A 647 19.50 -18.82 2.77
CA ARG A 647 19.31 -20.18 3.25
C ARG A 647 18.10 -20.83 2.58
N PHE A 648 18.32 -21.75 1.64
CA PHE A 648 17.23 -22.54 1.06
C PHE A 648 17.06 -23.87 1.81
N VAL A 649 15.84 -24.16 2.28
CA VAL A 649 15.51 -25.33 3.07
C VAL A 649 14.53 -26.22 2.31
N VAL A 650 14.95 -27.44 1.97
CA VAL A 650 14.10 -28.51 1.47
C VAL A 650 13.58 -29.29 2.68
N THR A 651 12.28 -29.16 2.95
CA THR A 651 11.67 -29.71 4.17
C THR A 651 11.38 -31.21 4.04
N THR A 652 11.11 -31.85 5.18
CA THR A 652 10.78 -33.28 5.25
C THR A 652 9.68 -33.66 4.26
N GLY A 653 9.93 -34.71 3.47
CA GLY A 653 9.01 -35.20 2.43
C GLY A 653 9.05 -34.40 1.12
N ALA A 654 9.76 -33.26 1.06
CA ALA A 654 9.93 -32.50 -0.17
C ALA A 654 11.10 -33.04 -1.02
N THR A 655 10.95 -32.93 -2.34
CA THR A 655 11.99 -33.28 -3.31
C THR A 655 12.35 -32.09 -4.18
N LEU A 656 13.63 -31.75 -4.22
CA LEU A 656 14.23 -30.84 -5.21
C LEU A 656 14.93 -31.68 -6.29
N LEU A 657 14.44 -31.61 -7.52
CA LEU A 657 15.00 -32.27 -8.69
C LEU A 657 15.70 -31.25 -9.59
N VAL A 658 16.93 -31.55 -9.99
CA VAL A 658 17.68 -30.81 -11.01
C VAL A 658 17.90 -31.74 -12.20
N ARG A 659 17.29 -31.41 -13.34
CA ARG A 659 17.29 -32.25 -14.52
C ARG A 659 18.61 -32.20 -15.29
N SER A 660 18.80 -33.17 -16.18
CA SER A 660 19.94 -33.20 -17.11
C SER A 660 20.08 -31.86 -17.84
N SER A 661 21.32 -31.33 -17.93
CA SER A 661 21.65 -30.03 -18.53
C SER A 661 21.13 -28.79 -17.80
N ALA A 662 20.45 -28.92 -16.66
CA ALA A 662 20.11 -27.81 -15.78
C ALA A 662 21.27 -27.47 -14.82
N SER A 663 21.25 -26.28 -14.21
CA SER A 663 22.19 -25.91 -13.14
C SER A 663 21.52 -25.43 -11.85
N LEU A 664 22.12 -25.84 -10.73
CA LEU A 664 21.88 -25.30 -9.40
C LEU A 664 23.16 -24.64 -8.90
N GLU A 665 23.09 -23.37 -8.54
CA GLU A 665 24.26 -22.56 -8.20
C GLU A 665 24.06 -21.84 -6.88
N LEU A 666 25.08 -21.87 -6.01
CA LEU A 666 25.07 -21.14 -4.73
C LEU A 666 26.31 -20.24 -4.66
N VAL A 667 26.06 -18.96 -4.36
CA VAL A 667 27.12 -17.94 -4.21
C VAL A 667 26.92 -17.10 -2.95
N ARG A 668 27.95 -16.34 -2.56
CA ARG A 668 27.94 -15.38 -1.45
C ARG A 668 27.47 -15.98 -0.13
N ALA A 669 28.11 -17.10 0.23
CA ALA A 669 27.83 -17.86 1.45
C ALA A 669 26.41 -18.43 1.54
N SER A 670 25.73 -18.62 0.41
CA SER A 670 24.40 -19.24 0.40
C SER A 670 24.47 -20.72 0.77
N GLU A 671 23.42 -21.21 1.41
CA GLU A 671 23.33 -22.56 1.93
C GLU A 671 22.06 -23.27 1.47
N LEU A 672 22.20 -24.53 1.06
CA LEU A 672 21.08 -25.43 0.78
C LEU A 672 20.99 -26.49 1.88
N HIS A 673 19.96 -26.42 2.70
CA HIS A 673 19.65 -27.41 3.73
C HIS A 673 18.68 -28.44 3.17
N VAL A 674 19.06 -29.71 3.25
CA VAL A 674 18.17 -30.85 2.96
C VAL A 674 17.87 -31.51 4.30
N LEU A 675 16.62 -31.35 4.77
CA LEU A 675 16.21 -31.84 6.09
C LEU A 675 16.02 -33.37 6.09
N SER A 676 15.90 -33.94 7.29
CA SER A 676 15.57 -35.36 7.46
C SER A 676 14.33 -35.73 6.64
N GLY A 677 14.38 -36.83 5.90
CA GLY A 677 13.32 -37.30 5.00
C GLY A 677 13.11 -36.47 3.73
N ALA A 678 13.95 -35.46 3.47
CA ALA A 678 13.92 -34.67 2.24
C ALA A 678 14.92 -35.21 1.21
N THR A 679 14.70 -34.91 -0.07
CA THR A 679 15.56 -35.38 -1.17
C THR A 679 16.07 -34.23 -2.03
N LEU A 680 17.38 -34.18 -2.25
CA LEU A 680 18.01 -33.44 -3.36
C LEU A 680 18.50 -34.45 -4.40
N ARG A 681 17.96 -34.35 -5.62
CA ARG A 681 18.30 -35.24 -6.73
C ARG A 681 18.81 -34.48 -7.94
N LEU A 682 19.97 -34.88 -8.44
CA LEU A 682 20.54 -34.43 -9.71
C LEU A 682 20.52 -35.58 -10.72
N GLU A 683 19.92 -35.36 -11.88
CA GLU A 683 20.02 -36.31 -12.99
C GLU A 683 21.42 -36.28 -13.64
N PRO A 684 21.84 -37.36 -14.34
CA PRO A 684 23.09 -37.36 -15.09
C PRO A 684 23.18 -36.17 -16.06
N GLY A 685 24.28 -35.41 -16.01
CA GLY A 685 24.47 -34.21 -16.82
C GLY A 685 23.92 -32.91 -16.21
N ALA A 686 23.21 -32.97 -15.08
CA ALA A 686 22.92 -31.79 -14.26
C ALA A 686 24.22 -31.22 -13.66
N ARG A 687 24.25 -29.90 -13.40
CA ARG A 687 25.41 -29.21 -12.84
C ARG A 687 25.09 -28.61 -11.48
N VAL A 688 25.97 -28.81 -10.50
CA VAL A 688 25.98 -28.04 -9.25
C VAL A 688 27.27 -27.21 -9.18
N GLN A 689 27.12 -25.92 -8.88
CA GLN A 689 28.25 -25.01 -8.71
C GLN A 689 28.11 -24.29 -7.36
N LEU A 690 29.12 -24.44 -6.50
CA LEU A 690 29.17 -23.81 -5.19
C LEU A 690 30.44 -22.95 -5.15
N ASP A 691 30.30 -21.68 -4.79
CA ASP A 691 31.47 -20.83 -4.56
C ASP A 691 32.26 -21.26 -3.30
N ARG A 692 33.29 -20.48 -2.95
CA ARG A 692 34.19 -20.83 -1.84
C ARG A 692 33.57 -20.68 -0.44
N SER A 693 32.45 -20.00 -0.30
CA SER A 693 31.78 -19.77 0.99
C SER A 693 30.46 -20.53 1.10
N SER A 694 29.93 -21.05 -0.01
CA SER A 694 28.65 -21.75 -0.07
C SER A 694 28.78 -23.26 0.19
N ARG A 695 27.68 -23.88 0.65
CA ARG A 695 27.61 -25.31 1.00
C ARG A 695 26.21 -25.92 0.89
N ILE A 696 26.18 -27.25 0.78
CA ILE A 696 24.98 -28.08 0.97
C ILE A 696 25.08 -28.72 2.35
N VAL A 697 24.03 -28.60 3.17
CA VAL A 697 23.96 -29.15 4.53
C VAL A 697 22.90 -30.25 4.58
N LEU A 698 23.32 -31.47 4.85
CA LEU A 698 22.44 -32.64 5.00
C LEU A 698 22.15 -32.90 6.48
N HIS A 699 20.88 -33.09 6.83
CA HIS A 699 20.45 -33.35 8.20
C HIS A 699 19.88 -34.76 8.34
N GLY A 700 20.29 -35.50 9.37
CA GLY A 700 19.71 -36.81 9.69
C GLY A 700 19.76 -37.79 8.50
N ASP A 701 18.61 -38.32 8.12
CA ASP A 701 18.43 -39.27 7.01
C ASP A 701 18.15 -38.61 5.65
N ALA A 702 18.48 -37.33 5.48
CA ALA A 702 18.38 -36.60 4.21
C ALA A 702 19.05 -37.35 3.05
N VAL A 703 18.36 -37.40 1.91
CA VAL A 703 18.82 -38.11 0.71
C VAL A 703 19.48 -37.13 -0.25
N LEU A 704 20.74 -37.43 -0.61
CA LEU A 704 21.51 -36.69 -1.62
C LEU A 704 21.87 -37.64 -2.77
N GLU A 705 21.15 -37.51 -3.89
CA GLU A 705 21.38 -38.27 -5.11
C GLU A 705 22.17 -37.41 -6.11
N LEU A 706 23.48 -37.67 -6.21
CA LEU A 706 24.41 -36.99 -7.11
C LEU A 706 25.14 -38.01 -7.98
N PRO A 707 25.55 -37.64 -9.21
CA PRO A 707 26.57 -38.38 -9.95
C PRO A 707 27.83 -38.58 -9.10
N ALA A 708 28.41 -39.78 -9.12
CA ALA A 708 29.49 -40.18 -8.20
C ALA A 708 30.71 -39.24 -8.23
N GLU A 709 31.13 -38.81 -9.43
CA GLU A 709 32.25 -37.88 -9.60
C GLU A 709 31.95 -36.51 -8.99
N GLU A 710 30.74 -36.00 -9.21
CA GLU A 710 30.29 -34.70 -8.69
C GLU A 710 30.22 -34.73 -7.16
N ARG A 711 29.66 -35.80 -6.59
CA ARG A 711 29.65 -36.03 -5.14
C ARG A 711 31.06 -36.01 -4.56
N GLN A 712 31.98 -36.80 -5.13
CA GLN A 712 33.36 -36.86 -4.66
C GLN A 712 34.07 -35.50 -4.76
N ARG A 713 33.79 -34.74 -5.83
CA ARG A 713 34.33 -33.39 -6.03
C ARG A 713 33.87 -32.43 -4.95
N LEU A 714 32.59 -32.43 -4.60
CA LEU A 714 32.03 -31.55 -3.57
C LEU A 714 32.48 -31.94 -2.16
N GLU A 715 32.53 -33.24 -1.85
CA GLU A 715 33.04 -33.75 -0.55
C GLU A 715 34.53 -33.39 -0.36
N LYS A 716 35.38 -33.60 -1.36
CA LYS A 716 36.82 -33.23 -1.30
C LYS A 716 37.05 -31.73 -1.08
N ARG A 717 36.13 -30.90 -1.56
CA ARG A 717 36.19 -29.44 -1.40
C ARG A 717 35.55 -28.95 -0.09
N GLY A 718 35.07 -29.85 0.77
CA GLY A 718 34.37 -29.51 2.01
C GLY A 718 33.05 -28.78 1.77
N ARG A 719 32.39 -29.03 0.63
CA ARG A 719 31.15 -28.32 0.22
C ARG A 719 29.87 -29.01 0.66
N ILE A 720 29.98 -30.23 1.16
CA ILE A 720 28.89 -31.00 1.75
C ILE A 720 29.18 -31.15 3.24
N GLU A 721 28.29 -30.62 4.06
CA GLU A 721 28.31 -30.75 5.51
C GLU A 721 27.21 -31.74 5.94
N ARG A 722 27.54 -32.67 6.84
CA ARG A 722 26.56 -33.59 7.43
C ARG A 722 26.37 -33.25 8.89
N ARG A 723 25.12 -33.04 9.30
CA ARG A 723 24.73 -32.84 10.70
C ARG A 723 23.93 -34.04 11.18
N GLU A 724 24.45 -34.72 12.18
CA GLU A 724 23.69 -35.72 12.93
C GLU A 724 22.57 -35.00 13.69
N GLY A 725 21.35 -35.56 13.68
CA GLY A 725 20.11 -34.85 14.03
C GLY A 725 20.15 -34.18 15.40
N GLN A 726 19.64 -32.94 15.46
CA GLN A 726 19.14 -32.29 16.68
C GLN A 726 17.64 -32.53 16.80
#